data_AF-A0A1L0BWY2-F1
#
_entry.id   AF-A0A1L0BWY2-F1
#
_cell.length_a   1.000
_cell.length_b   1.000
_cell.length_c   1.000
_cell.angle_alpha   90.00
_cell.angle_beta   90.00
_cell.angle_gamma   90.00
#
_symmetry.space_group_name_H-M   'P 1'
#
loop_
_entity.id
_entity.type
_entity.pdbx_description
1 polymer ?
#
loop_
_entity_poly.entity_id
_entity_poly.type
_entity_poly.pdbx_seq_one_letter_code
_entity_poly.pdbx_strand_id
1 'polypeptide(L)'
;MDSQRYLEAQTRLTDLFLPELARATLPNLDVNFNNTRQFDALLRYLELTLQVPTFMVVPSTNVLHILLTLSCRCSTSNWTHKVSSLEGIAGSTEYMKQVNADYDHTLYKSLILERSRRILEKYIQLIAEGDLTALVGLNSHLHKVVLTLLPTSFMSFFSPRKAGSNDSREHIKKLKKASKADPEPELPASRVDLLGLPKQSVVEFISDSEESDSILEVEQPHEVASKYRQFGLPLRSITSLSDLGNKTSGLGETTLLFKNMPHLLANATPEPEETSKPNAKRSRVSANPMDTIHVYDEPLLAKKLQSSETFDIWNLLRWMFDCADSASQYQRFLFNSSQTNVHCIYVTYEGFFKMLFNYFAVDCQNPSSKNRFLLDRLLALLGPKQDWYDRAVEYVFTGLGIPTNSKCYPCYDRERLLIKYDPAILISRCKQVISFTDNHRSMELRWLILCLLYVHGHVLASNVEDLVANLTSKLAEVEMEYLAVYFRCFSMTIQNVPVELLLEFECVLVNLLLGEVTNLKFPSWVQEAKMESNVKNVCETLTSERLFSSISDDLSYKSFAEFKDKWTKVEFLVSWMLNKMLMEVMKADLQTQFRIILKAARQADANSTRFYYEFLESRSEDADIRAEDINFELSTEEVSNYKRGHKSVFHLMAKTALHRSDKPIFVF
;
A
#
# COMPACT_ATOMS: atom_id res chain seq x y z
N MET A 1 -9.85 -41.47 15.71
CA MET A 1 -10.81 -40.44 15.25
C MET A 1 -10.38 -40.03 13.85
N ASP A 2 -11.29 -39.98 12.88
CA ASP A 2 -10.97 -39.48 11.54
C ASP A 2 -10.32 -38.10 11.66
N SER A 3 -9.13 -37.93 11.09
CA SER A 3 -8.37 -36.67 11.13
C SER A 3 -9.25 -35.46 10.78
N GLN A 4 -10.17 -35.63 9.83
CA GLN A 4 -11.15 -34.63 9.41
C GLN A 4 -12.16 -34.24 10.51
N ARG A 5 -12.73 -35.20 11.26
CA ARG A 5 -13.68 -34.90 12.34
C ARG A 5 -13.01 -34.13 13.49
N TYR A 6 -11.74 -34.42 13.75
CA TYR A 6 -10.97 -33.68 14.73
C TYR A 6 -10.72 -32.23 14.27
N LEU A 7 -10.35 -32.02 13.01
CA LEU A 7 -10.18 -30.69 12.43
C LEU A 7 -11.48 -29.88 12.49
N GLU A 8 -12.61 -30.48 12.11
CA GLU A 8 -13.93 -29.83 12.22
C GLU A 8 -14.29 -29.43 13.65
N ALA A 9 -13.95 -30.26 14.64
CA ALA A 9 -14.15 -29.94 16.04
C ALA A 9 -13.27 -28.75 16.50
N GLN A 10 -12.02 -28.68 16.04
CA GLN A 10 -11.12 -27.55 16.32
C GLN A 10 -11.58 -26.25 15.65
N THR A 11 -12.09 -26.32 14.42
CA THR A 11 -12.70 -25.18 13.72
C THR A 11 -13.89 -24.65 14.52
N ARG A 12 -14.81 -25.53 14.95
CA ARG A 12 -15.95 -25.14 15.80
C ARG A 12 -15.51 -24.55 17.13
N LEU A 13 -14.48 -25.11 17.77
CA LEU A 13 -13.92 -24.57 19.01
C LEU A 13 -13.39 -23.14 18.83
N THR A 14 -12.73 -22.88 17.70
CA THR A 14 -12.24 -21.52 17.36
C THR A 14 -13.40 -20.54 17.24
N ASP A 15 -14.49 -20.93 16.57
CA ASP A 15 -15.67 -20.09 16.38
C ASP A 15 -16.39 -19.74 17.71
N LEU A 16 -16.26 -20.59 18.75
CA LEU A 16 -16.87 -20.34 20.07
C LEU A 16 -16.28 -19.13 20.82
N PHE A 17 -15.10 -18.64 20.42
CA PHE A 17 -14.58 -17.37 20.95
C PHE A 17 -15.37 -16.15 20.47
N LEU A 18 -16.14 -16.30 19.39
CA LEU A 18 -17.07 -15.32 18.84
C LEU A 18 -18.47 -15.95 18.78
N PRO A 19 -19.12 -16.22 19.92
CA PRO A 19 -20.35 -16.99 19.97
C PRO A 19 -21.49 -16.36 19.16
N GLU A 20 -21.44 -15.04 18.93
CA GLU A 20 -22.38 -14.32 18.09
C GLU A 20 -22.30 -14.73 16.60
N LEU A 21 -21.22 -15.36 16.14
CA LEU A 21 -21.11 -15.92 14.78
C LEU A 21 -22.19 -16.95 14.47
N ALA A 22 -22.67 -17.69 15.48
CA ALA A 22 -23.78 -18.61 15.30
C ALA A 22 -25.06 -17.87 14.82
N ARG A 23 -25.23 -16.60 15.23
CA ARG A 23 -26.36 -15.76 14.86
C ARG A 23 -26.23 -15.16 13.46
N ALA A 24 -25.01 -15.03 12.93
CA ALA A 24 -24.76 -14.53 11.56
C ALA A 24 -25.28 -15.48 10.46
N THR A 25 -25.61 -16.72 10.82
CA THR A 25 -26.25 -17.69 9.91
C THR A 25 -27.77 -17.51 9.81
N LEU A 26 -28.36 -16.67 10.66
CA LEU A 26 -29.80 -16.39 10.67
C LEU A 26 -30.11 -15.21 9.73
N PRO A 27 -31.17 -15.31 8.90
CA PRO A 27 -31.53 -14.23 7.98
C PRO A 27 -31.99 -12.98 8.73
N ASN A 28 -31.58 -11.79 8.25
CA ASN A 28 -31.96 -10.46 8.74
C ASN A 28 -31.47 -10.10 10.15
N LEU A 29 -30.39 -10.71 10.63
CA LEU A 29 -29.79 -10.33 11.91
C LEU A 29 -28.33 -9.90 11.71
N ASP A 30 -28.09 -8.60 11.82
CA ASP A 30 -26.72 -8.07 11.80
C ASP A 30 -25.99 -8.41 13.11
N VAL A 31 -24.76 -8.89 12.98
CA VAL A 31 -23.87 -9.20 14.09
C VAL A 31 -22.73 -8.20 14.09
N ASN A 32 -22.63 -7.39 15.13
CA ASN A 32 -21.57 -6.39 15.25
C ASN A 32 -20.60 -6.76 16.38
N PHE A 33 -19.34 -6.96 16.02
CA PHE A 33 -18.25 -7.21 16.96
C PHE A 33 -17.50 -5.91 17.26
N ASN A 34 -17.78 -5.33 18.42
CA ASN A 34 -17.16 -4.08 18.88
C ASN A 34 -16.44 -4.22 20.23
N ASN A 35 -16.40 -5.44 20.80
CA ASN A 35 -15.76 -5.74 22.08
C ASN A 35 -14.33 -6.24 21.86
N THR A 36 -13.35 -5.37 22.14
CA THR A 36 -11.91 -5.65 22.04
C THR A 36 -11.48 -6.87 22.86
N ARG A 37 -12.16 -7.19 23.99
CA ARG A 37 -11.83 -8.36 24.82
C ARG A 37 -12.16 -9.70 24.15
N GLN A 38 -13.19 -9.76 23.31
CA GLN A 38 -13.51 -10.97 22.55
C GLN A 38 -12.42 -11.29 21.54
N PHE A 39 -11.96 -10.27 20.82
CA PHE A 39 -10.83 -10.40 19.90
C PHE A 39 -9.54 -10.77 20.62
N ASP A 40 -9.24 -10.18 21.78
CA ASP A 40 -8.06 -10.55 22.58
C ASP A 40 -8.04 -12.03 22.96
N ALA A 41 -9.19 -12.56 23.39
CA ALA A 41 -9.33 -13.97 23.75
C ALA A 41 -9.12 -14.91 22.55
N LEU A 42 -9.75 -14.60 21.41
CA LEU A 42 -9.57 -15.32 20.15
C LEU A 42 -8.10 -15.31 19.71
N LEU A 43 -7.49 -14.12 19.64
CA LEU A 43 -6.12 -13.95 19.18
C LEU A 43 -5.13 -14.70 20.09
N ARG A 44 -5.32 -14.64 21.41
CA ARG A 44 -4.49 -15.36 22.38
C ARG A 44 -4.59 -16.88 22.17
N TYR A 45 -5.79 -17.40 21.91
CA TYR A 45 -5.95 -18.82 21.61
C TYR A 45 -5.20 -19.20 20.33
N LEU A 46 -5.38 -18.45 19.24
CA LEU A 46 -4.71 -18.71 17.97
C LEU A 46 -3.17 -18.62 18.08
N GLU A 47 -2.65 -17.62 18.79
CA GLU A 47 -1.21 -17.48 19.06
C GLU A 47 -0.64 -18.69 19.80
N LEU A 48 -1.34 -19.22 20.80
CA LEU A 48 -0.92 -20.43 21.51
C LEU A 48 -0.93 -21.65 20.60
N THR A 49 -1.93 -21.78 19.72
CA THR A 49 -2.00 -22.92 18.78
C THR A 49 -0.88 -22.90 17.74
N LEU A 50 -0.37 -21.73 17.38
CA LEU A 50 0.76 -21.55 16.48
C LEU A 50 2.11 -21.94 17.10
N GLN A 51 2.20 -22.02 18.44
CA GLN A 51 3.43 -22.42 19.15
C GLN A 51 3.55 -23.94 19.34
N VAL A 52 2.49 -24.69 19.01
CA VAL A 52 2.48 -26.15 19.17
C VAL A 52 3.33 -26.79 18.06
N PRO A 53 4.13 -27.83 18.34
CA PRO A 53 5.00 -28.48 17.34
C PRO A 53 4.29 -29.07 16.12
N THR A 54 2.99 -29.36 16.24
CA THR A 54 2.19 -29.90 15.14
C THR A 54 0.93 -29.06 15.01
N PHE A 55 0.78 -28.40 13.85
CA PHE A 55 -0.35 -27.55 13.56
C PHE A 55 -1.62 -28.37 13.30
N MET A 56 -2.67 -28.13 14.10
CA MET A 56 -3.92 -28.91 14.06
C MET A 56 -5.19 -28.05 14.18
N VAL A 57 -5.09 -26.73 14.23
CA VAL A 57 -6.23 -25.82 14.45
C VAL A 57 -6.48 -25.00 13.19
N VAL A 58 -7.55 -25.31 12.46
CA VAL A 58 -7.92 -24.60 11.24
C VAL A 58 -9.09 -23.65 11.53
N PRO A 59 -8.89 -22.31 11.51
CA PRO A 59 -9.98 -21.36 11.71
C PRO A 59 -11.03 -21.45 10.59
N SER A 60 -12.27 -21.06 10.90
CA SER A 60 -13.32 -20.95 9.88
C SER A 60 -13.07 -19.77 8.94
N THR A 61 -13.72 -19.78 7.77
CA THR A 61 -13.63 -18.65 6.82
C THR A 61 -14.11 -17.34 7.44
N ASN A 62 -15.13 -17.36 8.30
CA ASN A 62 -15.63 -16.17 8.99
C ASN A 62 -14.59 -15.58 9.94
N VAL A 63 -13.91 -16.42 10.72
CA VAL A 63 -12.81 -15.98 11.59
C VAL A 63 -11.68 -15.39 10.75
N LEU A 64 -11.29 -16.02 9.64
CA LEU A 64 -10.27 -15.48 8.75
C LEU A 64 -10.67 -14.13 8.12
N HIS A 65 -11.94 -13.95 7.74
CA HIS A 65 -12.45 -12.66 7.26
C HIS A 65 -12.39 -11.56 8.33
N ILE A 66 -12.69 -11.90 9.58
CA ILE A 66 -12.56 -10.99 10.72
C ILE A 66 -11.10 -10.63 10.94
N LEU A 67 -10.19 -11.63 10.94
CA LEU A 67 -8.75 -11.39 11.09
C LEU A 67 -8.19 -10.51 9.96
N LEU A 68 -8.63 -10.71 8.71
CA LEU A 68 -8.25 -9.84 7.58
C LEU A 68 -8.79 -8.42 7.72
N THR A 69 -10.04 -8.28 8.19
CA THR A 69 -10.62 -6.95 8.41
C THR A 69 -9.89 -6.22 9.55
N LEU A 70 -9.59 -6.92 10.64
CA LEU A 70 -8.79 -6.39 11.75
C LEU A 70 -7.36 -6.05 11.34
N SER A 71 -6.74 -6.84 10.44
CA SER A 71 -5.38 -6.59 9.95
C SER A 71 -5.29 -5.40 9.00
N CYS A 72 -6.43 -4.92 8.49
CA CYS A 72 -6.57 -3.86 7.50
C CYS A 72 -7.15 -2.57 8.10
N ARG A 73 -7.49 -2.56 9.40
CA ARG A 73 -8.19 -1.47 10.07
C ARG A 73 -7.25 -0.64 10.95
N CYS A 74 -7.25 0.68 10.75
CA CYS A 74 -6.50 1.59 11.61
C CYS A 74 -7.11 1.65 13.02
N SER A 75 -6.30 1.55 14.08
CA SER A 75 -6.82 1.58 15.45
C SER A 75 -7.53 2.88 15.80
N THR A 76 -7.09 4.01 15.23
CA THR A 76 -7.73 5.32 15.42
C THR A 76 -9.14 5.38 14.79
N SER A 77 -9.48 4.46 13.89
CA SER A 77 -10.81 4.33 13.31
C SER A 77 -11.73 3.41 14.09
N ASN A 78 -11.30 2.76 15.18
CA ASN A 78 -12.14 1.82 15.92
C ASN A 78 -13.37 2.46 16.59
N TRP A 79 -13.37 3.78 16.82
CA TRP A 79 -14.53 4.51 17.35
C TRP A 79 -14.44 6.01 17.08
N THR A 80 -15.58 6.71 17.17
CA THR A 80 -15.65 8.17 17.05
C THR A 80 -15.53 8.84 18.42
N HIS A 81 -14.51 9.69 18.62
CA HIS A 81 -14.23 10.28 19.92
C HIS A 81 -15.10 11.50 20.29
N LYS A 82 -15.60 12.29 19.33
CA LYS A 82 -16.54 13.40 19.62
C LYS A 82 -17.50 13.71 18.46
N VAL A 83 -18.72 14.08 18.87
CA VAL A 83 -19.82 14.76 18.16
C VAL A 83 -20.69 13.90 17.25
N SER A 84 -21.77 13.42 17.86
CA SER A 84 -23.15 13.47 17.37
C SER A 84 -23.37 14.14 16.00
N SER A 85 -24.04 13.43 15.08
CA SER A 85 -24.77 13.96 13.91
C SER A 85 -24.04 14.38 12.63
N LEU A 86 -22.71 14.22 12.49
CA LEU A 86 -22.11 14.37 11.16
C LEU A 86 -22.23 13.08 10.34
N GLU A 87 -23.06 13.16 9.29
CA GLU A 87 -23.15 12.24 8.15
C GLU A 87 -23.35 10.75 8.48
N GLY A 88 -24.49 10.39 9.08
CA GLY A 88 -25.05 9.03 8.97
C GLY A 88 -24.26 7.87 9.58
N ILE A 89 -23.11 8.11 10.22
CA ILE A 89 -22.32 7.08 10.91
C ILE A 89 -22.90 6.89 12.32
N ALA A 90 -23.31 5.65 12.65
CA ALA A 90 -23.73 5.30 13.99
C ALA A 90 -22.58 5.51 14.99
N GLY A 91 -22.83 6.29 16.05
CA GLY A 91 -21.86 6.51 17.11
C GLY A 91 -21.76 5.30 18.03
N SER A 92 -20.54 4.85 18.33
CA SER A 92 -20.32 3.79 19.31
C SER A 92 -20.75 4.24 20.72
N THR A 93 -21.35 3.34 21.49
CA THR A 93 -21.85 3.67 22.84
C THR A 93 -20.71 4.04 23.79
N GLU A 94 -20.95 4.97 24.70
CA GLU A 94 -19.94 5.44 25.68
C GLU A 94 -19.38 4.28 26.53
N TYR A 95 -20.23 3.29 26.84
CA TYR A 95 -19.83 2.06 27.51
C TYR A 95 -18.79 1.25 26.70
N MET A 96 -19.00 1.06 25.40
CA MET A 96 -18.04 0.36 24.54
C MET A 96 -16.74 1.13 24.39
N LYS A 97 -16.80 2.47 24.35
CA LYS A 97 -15.58 3.30 24.38
C LYS A 97 -14.76 3.06 25.64
N GLN A 98 -15.40 2.98 26.81
CA GLN A 98 -14.70 2.71 28.07
C GLN A 98 -14.07 1.31 28.09
N VAL A 99 -14.82 0.27 27.70
CA VAL A 99 -14.32 -1.12 27.67
C VAL A 99 -13.10 -1.27 26.78
N ASN A 100 -13.09 -0.57 25.64
CA ASN A 100 -11.99 -0.62 24.68
C ASN A 100 -10.82 0.30 25.11
N ALA A 101 -11.10 1.47 25.70
CA ALA A 101 -10.08 2.35 26.27
C ALA A 101 -9.29 1.65 27.38
N ASP A 102 -9.95 0.88 28.25
CA ASP A 102 -9.28 0.08 29.28
C ASP A 102 -8.27 -0.91 28.66
N TYR A 103 -8.59 -1.47 27.48
CA TYR A 103 -7.68 -2.35 26.76
C TYR A 103 -6.51 -1.57 26.14
N ASP A 104 -6.78 -0.44 25.49
CA ASP A 104 -5.74 0.38 24.86
C ASP A 104 -4.76 0.98 25.87
N HIS A 105 -5.21 1.29 27.09
CA HIS A 105 -4.34 1.73 28.19
C HIS A 105 -3.48 0.61 28.79
N THR A 106 -3.67 -0.63 28.36
CA THR A 106 -2.88 -1.77 28.81
C THR A 106 -1.53 -1.83 28.07
N LEU A 107 -0.51 -1.16 28.62
CA LEU A 107 0.82 -0.97 28.00
C LEU A 107 1.57 -2.26 27.60
N TYR A 108 1.23 -3.43 28.15
CA TYR A 108 1.94 -4.69 27.87
C TYR A 108 1.35 -5.52 26.71
N LYS A 109 0.23 -5.10 26.10
CA LYS A 109 -0.40 -5.84 25.00
C LYS A 109 -0.16 -5.16 23.66
N SER A 110 0.29 -5.93 22.66
CA SER A 110 0.32 -5.44 21.26
C SER A 110 -1.10 -5.17 20.75
N LEU A 111 -1.20 -4.24 19.79
CA LEU A 111 -2.46 -3.88 19.13
C LEU A 111 -3.10 -5.11 18.45
N ILE A 112 -4.44 -5.18 18.47
CA ILE A 112 -5.22 -6.24 17.82
C ILE A 112 -4.87 -6.37 16.34
N LEU A 113 -4.73 -5.22 15.67
CA LEU A 113 -4.29 -5.09 14.28
C LEU A 113 -3.00 -5.89 14.02
N GLU A 114 -1.94 -5.60 14.79
CA GLU A 114 -0.63 -6.25 14.62
C GLU A 114 -0.68 -7.73 14.92
N ARG A 115 -1.39 -8.13 15.98
CA ARG A 115 -1.53 -9.54 16.37
C ARG A 115 -2.28 -10.33 15.30
N SER A 116 -3.37 -9.78 14.76
CA SER A 116 -4.13 -10.38 13.66
C SER A 116 -3.24 -10.57 12.42
N ARG A 117 -2.45 -9.55 12.06
CA ARG A 117 -1.48 -9.64 10.96
C ARG A 117 -0.42 -10.70 11.19
N ARG A 118 0.22 -10.73 12.37
CA ARG A 118 1.26 -11.73 12.71
C ARG A 118 0.73 -13.17 12.64
N ILE A 119 -0.51 -13.40 13.08
CA ILE A 119 -1.16 -14.72 12.97
C ILE A 119 -1.34 -15.10 11.49
N LEU A 120 -1.84 -14.19 10.66
CA LEU A 120 -2.02 -14.43 9.23
C LEU A 120 -0.68 -14.69 8.50
N GLU A 121 0.36 -13.89 8.80
CA GLU A 121 1.72 -14.11 8.29
C GLU A 121 2.26 -15.48 8.69
N LYS A 122 2.03 -15.92 9.94
CA LYS A 122 2.41 -17.25 10.40
C LYS A 122 1.64 -18.36 9.71
N TYR A 123 0.35 -18.17 9.44
CA TYR A 123 -0.42 -19.11 8.62
C TYR A 123 0.13 -19.22 7.20
N ILE A 124 0.49 -18.11 6.56
CA ILE A 124 1.10 -18.11 5.22
C ILE A 124 2.45 -18.86 5.24
N GLN A 125 3.29 -18.62 6.25
CA GLN A 125 4.55 -19.35 6.42
C GLN A 125 4.33 -20.86 6.57
N LEU A 126 3.40 -21.26 7.44
CA LEU A 126 3.08 -22.68 7.64
C LEU A 126 2.55 -23.33 6.35
N ILE A 127 1.71 -22.63 5.58
CA ILE A 127 1.21 -23.14 4.29
C ILE A 127 2.35 -23.34 3.29
N ALA A 128 3.36 -22.47 3.29
CA ALA A 128 4.51 -22.59 2.40
C ALA A 128 5.43 -23.77 2.76
N GLU A 129 5.48 -24.16 4.05
CA GLU A 129 6.44 -25.13 4.57
C GLU A 129 5.96 -26.60 4.52
N GLY A 130 4.68 -26.90 4.27
CA GLY A 130 4.28 -28.31 4.23
C GLY A 130 2.85 -28.66 3.82
N ASP A 131 2.64 -29.97 3.63
CA ASP A 131 1.43 -30.57 3.06
C ASP A 131 0.55 -31.30 4.09
N LEU A 132 0.67 -30.97 5.38
CA LEU A 132 -0.19 -31.55 6.42
C LEU A 132 -1.67 -31.30 6.08
N THR A 133 -2.55 -32.26 6.37
CA THR A 133 -4.00 -32.12 6.08
C THR A 133 -4.61 -30.85 6.68
N ALA A 134 -4.15 -30.44 7.86
CA ALA A 134 -4.55 -29.18 8.49
C ALA A 134 -4.11 -27.95 7.68
N LEU A 135 -2.90 -27.97 7.11
CA LEU A 135 -2.35 -26.90 6.29
C LEU A 135 -3.05 -26.81 4.93
N VAL A 136 -3.39 -27.95 4.32
CA VAL A 136 -4.22 -27.98 3.10
C VAL A 136 -5.61 -27.39 3.38
N GLY A 137 -6.22 -27.74 4.52
CA GLY A 137 -7.50 -27.16 4.96
C GLY A 137 -7.40 -25.65 5.20
N LEU A 138 -6.35 -25.20 5.90
CA LEU A 138 -6.06 -23.79 6.14
C LEU A 138 -5.86 -23.02 4.84
N ASN A 139 -5.06 -23.55 3.91
CA ASN A 139 -4.85 -22.95 2.60
C ASN A 139 -6.16 -22.87 1.82
N SER A 140 -6.98 -23.92 1.84
CA SER A 140 -8.31 -23.89 1.21
C SER A 140 -9.21 -22.81 1.78
N HIS A 141 -9.24 -22.64 3.10
CA HIS A 141 -10.03 -21.59 3.76
C HIS A 141 -9.49 -20.19 3.43
N LEU A 142 -8.17 -19.99 3.51
CA LEU A 142 -7.54 -18.71 3.22
C LEU A 142 -7.71 -18.33 1.74
N HIS A 143 -7.55 -19.28 0.81
CA HIS A 143 -7.76 -19.07 -0.61
C HIS A 143 -9.22 -18.65 -0.91
N LYS A 144 -10.21 -19.33 -0.32
CA LYS A 144 -11.63 -18.95 -0.43
C LYS A 144 -11.87 -17.52 0.06
N VAL A 145 -11.27 -17.18 1.21
CA VAL A 145 -11.41 -15.86 1.82
C VAL A 145 -10.75 -14.79 0.94
N VAL A 146 -9.55 -15.03 0.41
CA VAL A 146 -8.87 -14.07 -0.49
C VAL A 146 -9.62 -13.92 -1.81
N LEU A 147 -10.19 -14.98 -2.36
CA LEU A 147 -11.06 -14.90 -3.55
C LEU A 147 -12.26 -13.97 -3.34
N THR A 148 -12.78 -13.85 -2.13
CA THR A 148 -13.87 -12.90 -1.86
C THR A 148 -13.45 -11.44 -1.99
N LEU A 149 -12.16 -11.13 -1.82
CA LEU A 149 -11.59 -9.79 -2.01
C LEU A 149 -11.41 -9.45 -3.49
N LEU A 150 -11.51 -10.46 -4.36
CA LEU A 150 -11.26 -10.39 -5.80
C LEU A 150 -12.54 -10.74 -6.59
N PRO A 151 -13.62 -9.93 -6.48
CA PRO A 151 -14.90 -10.24 -7.09
C PRO A 151 -14.77 -10.41 -8.60
N THR A 152 -15.30 -11.51 -9.12
CA THR A 152 -15.25 -11.78 -10.55
C THR A 152 -16.31 -10.96 -11.27
N SER A 153 -15.92 -9.83 -11.88
CA SER A 153 -16.75 -9.08 -12.83
C SER A 153 -16.89 -9.85 -14.16
N PHE A 154 -17.32 -11.10 -14.14
CA PHE A 154 -17.46 -11.92 -15.36
C PHE A 154 -18.56 -11.41 -16.30
N MET A 155 -19.47 -10.54 -15.83
CA MET A 155 -20.57 -10.00 -16.63
C MET A 155 -20.23 -8.72 -17.42
N SER A 156 -19.12 -8.02 -17.15
CA SER A 156 -18.72 -6.85 -17.97
C SER A 156 -17.90 -7.22 -19.21
N PHE A 157 -17.28 -8.41 -19.23
CA PHE A 157 -16.43 -8.87 -20.34
C PHE A 157 -17.17 -9.56 -21.50
N PHE A 158 -18.44 -9.95 -21.31
CA PHE A 158 -19.25 -10.63 -22.34
C PHE A 158 -20.44 -9.79 -22.84
N SER A 159 -20.41 -8.46 -22.71
CA SER A 159 -21.24 -7.65 -23.58
C SER A 159 -20.45 -7.38 -24.86
N PRO A 160 -20.68 -8.12 -25.97
CA PRO A 160 -20.20 -7.65 -27.25
C PRO A 160 -20.77 -6.25 -27.44
N ARG A 161 -19.90 -5.23 -27.53
CA ARG A 161 -20.30 -3.95 -28.12
C ARG A 161 -20.83 -4.30 -29.51
N LYS A 162 -22.15 -4.39 -29.63
CA LYS A 162 -22.82 -4.29 -30.94
C LYS A 162 -22.53 -2.88 -31.43
N ALA A 163 -21.44 -2.74 -32.17
CA ALA A 163 -21.36 -1.74 -33.21
C ALA A 163 -22.56 -1.99 -34.14
N GLY A 164 -23.54 -1.08 -34.13
CA GLY A 164 -24.65 -1.13 -35.08
C GLY A 164 -25.99 -0.68 -34.52
N SER A 165 -26.36 0.54 -34.89
CA SER A 165 -27.73 0.97 -35.18
C SER A 165 -28.69 1.06 -33.98
N ASN A 166 -28.59 2.14 -33.21
CA ASN A 166 -29.80 2.85 -32.74
C ASN A 166 -29.60 4.36 -32.46
N ASP A 167 -28.37 4.87 -32.37
CA ASP A 167 -28.11 6.32 -32.22
C ASP A 167 -28.39 7.17 -33.46
N SER A 168 -28.52 6.56 -34.64
CA SER A 168 -28.85 7.29 -35.87
C SER A 168 -30.34 7.58 -36.04
N ARG A 169 -31.22 7.02 -35.19
CA ARG A 169 -32.69 7.14 -35.33
C ARG A 169 -33.33 8.15 -34.38
N GLU A 170 -32.66 8.52 -33.29
CA GLU A 170 -33.14 9.57 -32.37
C GLU A 170 -32.71 10.98 -32.80
N HIS A 171 -31.54 11.13 -33.44
CA HIS A 171 -31.11 12.42 -33.97
C HIS A 171 -31.95 12.90 -35.17
N ILE A 172 -32.44 11.99 -36.02
CA ILE A 172 -33.27 12.33 -37.20
C ILE A 172 -34.71 12.71 -36.81
N LYS A 173 -35.21 12.26 -35.65
CA LYS A 173 -36.53 12.67 -35.12
C LYS A 173 -36.50 14.04 -34.41
N LYS A 174 -35.36 14.44 -33.84
CA LYS A 174 -35.19 15.78 -33.25
C LYS A 174 -34.95 16.87 -34.29
N LEU A 175 -34.31 16.55 -35.43
CA LEU A 175 -34.08 17.49 -36.54
C LEU A 175 -35.33 17.78 -37.40
N LYS A 176 -36.37 16.94 -37.38
CA LYS A 176 -37.64 17.19 -38.08
C LYS A 176 -38.70 17.94 -37.26
N LYS A 177 -38.48 18.15 -35.96
CA LYS A 177 -39.40 18.89 -35.07
C LYS A 177 -39.00 20.36 -34.85
N ALA A 178 -37.85 20.80 -35.36
CA ALA A 178 -37.31 22.15 -35.15
C ALA A 178 -37.52 23.12 -36.33
N SER A 179 -38.34 22.79 -37.35
CA SER A 179 -38.56 23.67 -38.52
C SER A 179 -39.91 24.40 -38.55
N LYS A 180 -40.62 24.56 -37.43
CA LYS A 180 -41.79 25.44 -37.37
C LYS A 180 -41.89 26.22 -36.04
N ALA A 181 -41.72 27.53 -36.18
CA ALA A 181 -42.23 28.65 -35.38
C ALA A 181 -41.41 29.14 -34.16
N ASP A 182 -40.75 30.28 -34.38
CA ASP A 182 -40.51 31.40 -33.43
C ASP A 182 -41.82 32.23 -33.19
N PRO A 183 -41.90 33.26 -32.30
CA PRO A 183 -40.85 33.96 -31.53
C PRO A 183 -41.14 34.25 -30.01
N GLU A 184 -40.07 34.72 -29.32
CA GLU A 184 -39.87 35.62 -28.13
C GLU A 184 -41.06 36.28 -27.36
N PRO A 185 -40.89 36.93 -26.16
CA PRO A 185 -39.68 37.34 -25.38
C PRO A 185 -39.76 36.88 -23.88
N GLU A 186 -38.87 37.14 -22.89
CA GLU A 186 -38.16 38.35 -22.43
C GLU A 186 -36.89 38.00 -21.58
N LEU A 187 -35.85 38.82 -21.76
CA LEU A 187 -34.70 39.08 -20.87
C LEU A 187 -35.13 40.05 -19.73
N PRO A 188 -34.46 40.16 -18.54
CA PRO A 188 -33.04 40.57 -18.44
C PRO A 188 -32.32 39.95 -17.19
N ALA A 189 -31.06 40.18 -16.81
CA ALA A 189 -30.00 41.11 -17.20
C ALA A 189 -28.63 40.51 -16.81
N SER A 190 -27.73 40.35 -17.78
CA SER A 190 -26.37 40.96 -17.86
C SER A 190 -25.38 40.74 -16.70
N ARG A 191 -24.25 40.02 -16.93
CA ARG A 191 -22.95 40.47 -17.54
C ARG A 191 -22.08 41.18 -16.47
N VAL A 192 -20.79 40.88 -16.29
CA VAL A 192 -19.69 41.05 -17.24
C VAL A 192 -18.43 40.29 -16.76
N ASP A 193 -17.79 39.56 -17.67
CA ASP A 193 -16.39 39.07 -17.60
C ASP A 193 -15.39 40.24 -17.57
N LEU A 194 -14.23 40.10 -16.93
CA LEU A 194 -12.93 40.39 -17.56
C LEU A 194 -11.74 40.14 -16.61
N LEU A 195 -10.82 39.32 -17.13
CA LEU A 195 -9.35 39.36 -16.99
C LEU A 195 -8.69 38.69 -15.80
N GLY A 196 -7.67 37.90 -16.14
CA GLY A 196 -6.93 37.03 -15.25
C GLY A 196 -5.67 37.64 -14.65
N LEU A 197 -5.12 36.90 -13.67
CA LEU A 197 -3.71 36.69 -13.32
C LEU A 197 -3.67 35.76 -12.06
N PRO A 198 -2.52 35.22 -11.67
CA PRO A 198 -2.28 33.80 -11.45
C PRO A 198 -2.67 33.27 -10.06
N LYS A 199 -2.78 31.94 -9.96
CA LYS A 199 -2.87 31.18 -8.70
C LYS A 199 -1.69 31.53 -7.79
N GLN A 200 -1.93 32.35 -6.77
CA GLN A 200 -1.01 32.51 -5.66
C GLN A 200 -1.21 31.36 -4.66
N SER A 201 -0.09 30.75 -4.28
CA SER A 201 0.04 29.94 -3.07
C SER A 201 -0.42 30.76 -1.86
N VAL A 202 -1.44 30.28 -1.16
CA VAL A 202 -1.88 30.86 0.11
C VAL A 202 -0.83 30.49 1.15
N VAL A 203 0.15 31.37 1.35
CA VAL A 203 0.97 31.43 2.56
C VAL A 203 0.14 32.22 3.56
N GLU A 204 -0.50 31.53 4.52
CA GLU A 204 -1.17 32.19 5.64
C GLU A 204 -0.10 32.87 6.52
N PHE A 205 -0.17 34.19 6.55
CA PHE A 205 0.52 35.05 7.51
C PHE A 205 -0.05 34.76 8.90
N ILE A 206 0.75 34.17 9.79
CA ILE A 206 0.39 34.05 11.21
C ILE A 206 0.91 35.31 11.91
N SER A 207 -0.04 36.07 12.45
CA SER A 207 0.20 37.25 13.28
C SER A 207 0.71 36.82 14.65
N ASP A 208 1.89 37.32 15.03
CA ASP A 208 2.41 37.21 16.38
C ASP A 208 1.61 38.13 17.32
N SER A 209 1.07 37.56 18.39
CA SER A 209 0.55 38.30 19.53
C SER A 209 0.88 37.50 20.77
N GLU A 210 1.93 37.95 21.44
CA GLU A 210 2.32 37.53 22.78
C GLU A 210 1.25 37.94 23.78
N GLU A 211 0.86 37.04 24.68
CA GLU A 211 0.60 37.41 26.06
C GLU A 211 0.83 36.20 26.97
N SER A 212 1.85 36.37 27.80
CA SER A 212 2.33 35.48 28.84
C SER A 212 1.38 35.53 30.03
N ASP A 213 1.03 34.38 30.60
CA ASP A 213 0.71 34.31 32.02
C ASP A 213 1.27 33.04 32.66
N SER A 214 1.86 33.27 33.82
CA SER A 214 2.86 32.47 34.52
C SER A 214 2.28 31.39 35.44
N ILE A 215 2.99 30.24 35.46
CA ILE A 215 3.46 29.46 36.63
C ILE A 215 2.50 29.29 37.82
N LEU A 216 2.22 28.03 38.16
CA LEU A 216 2.40 27.51 39.53
C LEU A 216 2.79 26.03 39.48
N GLU A 217 4.10 25.79 39.63
CA GLU A 217 4.67 24.53 40.05
C GLU A 217 4.27 24.25 41.51
N VAL A 218 3.77 23.05 41.78
CA VAL A 218 3.79 22.48 43.13
C VAL A 218 4.38 21.07 43.01
N GLU A 219 5.69 20.98 43.24
CA GLU A 219 6.33 19.73 43.62
C GLU A 219 6.00 19.44 45.09
N GLN A 220 5.53 18.23 45.39
CA GLN A 220 6.12 17.46 46.50
C GLN A 220 5.94 15.95 46.30
N PRO A 221 7.01 15.15 46.51
CA PRO A 221 7.06 13.71 46.21
C PRO A 221 6.81 12.82 47.43
N HIS A 222 6.70 11.51 47.15
CA HIS A 222 6.86 10.38 48.08
C HIS A 222 5.73 10.07 49.09
N GLU A 223 4.63 9.43 48.65
CA GLU A 223 3.86 8.51 49.53
C GLU A 223 2.93 7.50 48.82
N VAL A 224 3.19 7.11 47.56
CA VAL A 224 2.30 6.18 46.81
C VAL A 224 2.89 4.77 46.63
N ALA A 225 4.18 4.57 46.95
CA ALA A 225 4.87 3.31 46.68
C ALA A 225 4.63 2.17 47.72
N SER A 226 4.00 2.45 48.87
CA SER A 226 3.84 1.47 49.96
C SER A 226 2.46 0.80 50.03
N LYS A 227 1.48 1.20 49.20
CA LYS A 227 0.12 0.59 49.18
C LYS A 227 -0.09 -0.53 48.15
N TYR A 228 0.91 -0.86 47.34
CA TYR A 228 0.79 -1.87 46.26
C TYR A 228 1.35 -3.28 46.59
N ARG A 229 1.59 -3.63 47.87
CA ARG A 229 2.15 -4.95 48.24
C ARG A 229 1.19 -5.92 48.96
N GLN A 230 -0.11 -5.64 49.04
CA GLN A 230 -1.04 -6.57 49.66
C GLN A 230 -2.38 -6.65 48.93
N PHE A 231 -2.42 -7.42 47.83
CA PHE A 231 -3.64 -8.11 47.44
C PHE A 231 -3.29 -9.54 47.02
N GLY A 232 -3.66 -10.49 47.88
CA GLY A 232 -3.54 -11.92 47.62
C GLY A 232 -4.50 -12.34 46.50
N LEU A 233 -3.99 -13.13 45.55
CA LEU A 233 -4.77 -13.77 44.50
C LEU A 233 -5.69 -14.83 45.10
N PRO A 234 -7.00 -14.83 44.83
CA PRO A 234 -7.80 -16.02 45.02
C PRO A 234 -7.59 -16.94 43.81
N LEU A 235 -6.86 -18.06 44.01
CA LEU A 235 -6.97 -19.21 43.12
C LEU A 235 -8.40 -19.77 43.23
N ARG A 236 -9.24 -19.51 42.22
CA ARG A 236 -10.46 -20.29 42.00
C ARG A 236 -10.30 -21.12 40.73
N SER A 237 -10.46 -22.43 40.89
CA SER A 237 -10.49 -23.41 39.81
C SER A 237 -11.61 -23.10 38.83
N ILE A 238 -11.27 -22.96 37.55
CA ILE A 238 -12.25 -22.82 36.46
C ILE A 238 -12.80 -24.23 36.17
N THR A 239 -14.02 -24.51 36.61
CA THR A 239 -14.75 -25.75 36.31
C THR A 239 -15.90 -25.45 35.34
N SER A 240 -15.59 -25.19 34.07
CA SER A 240 -16.47 -25.33 32.88
C SER A 240 -16.18 -24.26 31.82
N LEU A 241 -16.03 -24.69 30.56
CA LEU A 241 -15.86 -23.84 29.36
C LEU A 241 -17.08 -22.95 29.05
N SER A 242 -18.27 -23.29 29.57
CA SER A 242 -19.49 -22.49 29.44
C SER A 242 -19.38 -21.12 30.12
N ASP A 243 -18.57 -21.02 31.18
CA ASP A 243 -18.38 -19.78 31.92
C ASP A 243 -17.44 -18.79 31.22
N LEU A 244 -16.63 -19.28 30.25
CA LEU A 244 -15.72 -18.43 29.49
C LEU A 244 -16.50 -17.65 28.41
N GLY A 245 -17.45 -18.29 27.72
CA GLY A 245 -18.30 -17.64 26.71
C GLY A 245 -19.29 -16.62 27.30
N ASN A 246 -19.77 -16.84 28.52
CA ASN A 246 -20.69 -15.92 29.19
C ASN A 246 -20.00 -14.65 29.74
N LYS A 247 -18.69 -14.71 30.03
CA LYS A 247 -17.91 -13.56 30.54
C LYS A 247 -17.29 -12.71 29.43
N THR A 248 -17.18 -13.24 28.21
CA THR A 248 -16.61 -12.52 27.06
C THR A 248 -17.69 -11.98 26.12
N SER A 249 -18.92 -12.49 26.13
CA SER A 249 -20.01 -11.93 25.33
C SER A 249 -20.40 -10.53 25.80
N GLY A 250 -20.55 -9.58 24.86
CA GLY A 250 -21.03 -8.21 25.11
C GLY A 250 -22.44 -8.11 25.72
N LEU A 251 -23.13 -9.24 25.89
CA LEU A 251 -24.44 -9.38 26.53
C LEU A 251 -24.40 -10.08 27.91
N GLY A 252 -23.22 -10.49 28.38
CA GLY A 252 -23.04 -11.37 29.54
C GLY A 252 -23.57 -10.83 30.87
N GLU A 253 -23.56 -9.52 31.08
CA GLU A 253 -24.08 -8.92 32.32
C GLU A 253 -25.59 -8.65 32.25
N THR A 254 -26.13 -8.37 31.05
CA THR A 254 -27.56 -8.07 30.87
C THR A 254 -28.44 -9.31 31.01
N THR A 255 -27.95 -10.48 30.63
CA THR A 255 -28.71 -11.75 30.75
C THR A 255 -28.93 -12.19 32.21
N LEU A 256 -28.07 -11.77 33.15
CA LEU A 256 -28.29 -11.96 34.59
C LEU A 256 -29.37 -11.01 35.15
N LEU A 257 -29.51 -9.80 34.59
CA LEU A 257 -30.58 -8.85 34.93
C LEU A 257 -31.96 -9.35 34.46
N PHE A 258 -32.06 -9.93 33.26
CA PHE A 258 -33.33 -10.46 32.74
C PHE A 258 -33.77 -11.79 33.36
N LYS A 259 -32.83 -12.56 33.94
CA LYS A 259 -33.17 -13.77 34.71
C LYS A 259 -33.89 -13.47 36.02
N ASN A 260 -33.74 -12.25 36.55
CA ASN A 260 -34.28 -11.84 37.84
C ASN A 260 -35.60 -11.04 37.76
N MET A 261 -36.19 -10.85 36.57
CA MET A 261 -37.47 -10.16 36.39
C MET A 261 -38.48 -10.99 35.57
N PRO A 262 -39.09 -12.04 36.17
CA PRO A 262 -40.01 -12.94 35.47
C PRO A 262 -41.32 -12.29 34.99
N HIS A 263 -41.62 -11.05 35.39
CA HIS A 263 -42.83 -10.31 35.00
C HIS A 263 -42.70 -9.58 33.65
N LEU A 264 -41.51 -9.48 33.07
CA LEU A 264 -41.30 -8.97 31.70
C LEU A 264 -41.38 -10.06 30.61
N LEU A 265 -41.57 -11.32 31.01
CA LEU A 265 -41.87 -12.46 30.13
C LEU A 265 -43.39 -12.74 30.03
N ALA A 266 -44.22 -11.76 30.37
CA ALA A 266 -45.66 -11.88 30.25
C ALA A 266 -46.04 -11.99 28.76
N ASN A 267 -46.60 -13.14 28.40
CA ASN A 267 -47.16 -13.49 27.11
C ASN A 267 -47.84 -12.29 26.43
N ALA A 268 -47.34 -11.89 25.27
CA ALA A 268 -48.11 -11.07 24.35
C ALA A 268 -49.37 -11.86 23.96
N THR A 269 -50.51 -11.40 24.44
CA THR A 269 -51.85 -11.81 24.01
C THR A 269 -51.98 -11.74 22.48
N PRO A 270 -52.65 -12.69 21.83
CA PRO A 270 -52.85 -12.65 20.39
C PRO A 270 -53.97 -11.67 20.05
N GLU A 271 -53.67 -10.64 19.26
CA GLU A 271 -54.65 -9.80 18.57
C GLU A 271 -54.72 -10.16 17.07
N PRO A 272 -55.85 -9.88 16.39
CA PRO A 272 -56.51 -10.82 15.48
C PRO A 272 -56.00 -10.79 14.03
N GLU A 273 -56.35 -11.86 13.30
CA GLU A 273 -56.05 -12.08 11.89
C GLU A 273 -56.58 -10.97 10.97
N GLU A 274 -55.67 -10.13 10.43
CA GLU A 274 -55.95 -9.37 9.22
C GLU A 274 -55.53 -10.17 7.98
N THR A 275 -56.56 -10.54 7.20
CA THR A 275 -56.47 -11.22 5.91
C THR A 275 -55.63 -10.41 4.91
N SER A 276 -54.44 -10.91 4.55
CA SER A 276 -53.72 -10.46 3.35
C SER A 276 -53.43 -11.65 2.42
N LYS A 277 -53.76 -11.43 1.14
CA LYS A 277 -53.69 -12.40 0.03
C LYS A 277 -52.24 -12.90 -0.23
N PRO A 278 -52.04 -14.08 -0.82
CA PRO A 278 -50.73 -14.71 -0.92
C PRO A 278 -49.90 -14.02 -2.00
N ASN A 279 -49.03 -13.10 -1.60
CA ASN A 279 -47.98 -12.63 -2.50
C ASN A 279 -46.87 -13.67 -2.58
N ALA A 280 -46.52 -13.99 -3.83
CA ALA A 280 -45.60 -15.02 -4.25
C ALA A 280 -44.34 -15.11 -3.37
N LYS A 281 -44.02 -16.33 -2.94
CA LYS A 281 -42.75 -16.71 -2.31
C LYS A 281 -41.59 -16.21 -3.18
N ARG A 282 -41.05 -15.03 -2.88
CA ARG A 282 -39.67 -14.69 -3.26
C ARG A 282 -38.80 -15.75 -2.60
N SER A 283 -38.07 -16.49 -3.43
CA SER A 283 -37.00 -17.39 -3.00
C SER A 283 -36.18 -16.70 -1.92
N ARG A 284 -36.18 -17.26 -0.69
CA ARG A 284 -35.27 -16.84 0.38
C ARG A 284 -33.86 -17.22 -0.09
N VAL A 285 -33.17 -16.29 -0.73
CA VAL A 285 -31.73 -16.38 -0.90
C VAL A 285 -31.17 -16.45 0.52
N SER A 286 -30.51 -17.56 0.87
CA SER A 286 -29.78 -17.66 2.13
C SER A 286 -28.79 -16.50 2.19
N ALA A 287 -28.98 -15.58 3.15
CA ALA A 287 -28.04 -14.48 3.34
C ALA A 287 -26.64 -15.06 3.55
N ASN A 288 -25.65 -14.56 2.81
CA ASN A 288 -24.27 -14.93 3.07
C ASN A 288 -23.92 -14.40 4.47
N PRO A 289 -23.41 -15.22 5.42
CA PRO A 289 -23.09 -14.76 6.76
C PRO A 289 -22.19 -13.52 6.77
N MET A 290 -21.33 -13.40 5.77
CA MET A 290 -20.47 -12.24 5.49
C MET A 290 -21.22 -10.92 5.32
N ASP A 291 -22.47 -10.95 4.84
CA ASP A 291 -23.27 -9.76 4.61
C ASP A 291 -23.82 -9.17 5.92
N THR A 292 -23.83 -9.95 7.00
CA THR A 292 -24.42 -9.57 8.28
C THR A 292 -23.38 -9.19 9.34
N ILE A 293 -22.12 -9.59 9.14
CA ILE A 293 -21.05 -9.36 10.11
C ILE A 293 -20.45 -7.95 9.95
N HIS A 294 -20.37 -7.25 11.07
CA HIS A 294 -19.74 -5.94 11.21
C HIS A 294 -18.67 -6.01 12.30
N VAL A 295 -17.61 -5.22 12.15
CA VAL A 295 -16.51 -5.07 13.10
C VAL A 295 -16.35 -3.58 13.38
N TYR A 296 -16.51 -3.17 14.64
CA TYR A 296 -16.54 -1.76 15.06
C TYR A 296 -17.50 -0.88 14.25
N ASP A 297 -18.73 -1.38 14.07
CA ASP A 297 -19.83 -0.72 13.33
C ASP A 297 -19.63 -0.63 11.81
N GLU A 298 -18.54 -1.17 11.26
CA GLU A 298 -18.27 -1.18 9.82
C GLU A 298 -18.36 -2.61 9.26
N PRO A 299 -18.86 -2.77 8.01
CA PRO A 299 -18.91 -4.09 7.38
C PRO A 299 -17.51 -4.65 7.17
N LEU A 300 -17.41 -5.98 7.07
CA LEU A 300 -16.16 -6.65 6.73
C LEU A 300 -15.56 -6.14 5.41
N LEU A 301 -14.23 -6.13 5.31
CA LEU A 301 -13.51 -5.66 4.12
C LEU A 301 -14.01 -6.35 2.84
N ALA A 302 -14.19 -7.67 2.89
CA ALA A 302 -14.70 -8.44 1.76
C ALA A 302 -16.07 -7.94 1.27
N LYS A 303 -16.98 -7.57 2.18
CA LYS A 303 -18.28 -7.01 1.81
C LYS A 303 -18.13 -5.64 1.15
N LYS A 304 -17.24 -4.78 1.66
CA LYS A 304 -16.97 -3.47 1.04
C LYS A 304 -16.45 -3.59 -0.39
N LEU A 305 -15.50 -4.50 -0.63
CA LEU A 305 -14.91 -4.73 -1.94
C LEU A 305 -15.88 -5.42 -2.93
N GLN A 306 -16.87 -6.18 -2.44
CA GLN A 306 -17.89 -6.83 -3.29
C GLN A 306 -19.09 -5.94 -3.62
N SER A 307 -19.49 -5.07 -2.70
CA SER A 307 -20.72 -4.27 -2.82
C SER A 307 -20.52 -2.97 -3.60
N SER A 308 -19.29 -2.51 -3.75
CA SER A 308 -18.99 -1.30 -4.50
C SER A 308 -18.78 -1.61 -5.98
N GLU A 309 -19.62 -1.03 -6.85
CA GLU A 309 -19.45 -1.14 -8.30
C GLU A 309 -18.16 -0.45 -8.79
N THR A 310 -17.59 0.46 -7.99
CA THR A 310 -16.47 1.33 -8.39
C THR A 310 -15.24 1.24 -7.50
N PHE A 311 -15.30 0.52 -6.37
CA PHE A 311 -14.21 0.43 -5.40
C PHE A 311 -13.80 -1.02 -5.18
N ASP A 312 -12.56 -1.33 -5.56
CA ASP A 312 -11.97 -2.66 -5.47
C ASP A 312 -10.64 -2.63 -4.67
N ILE A 313 -9.96 -3.77 -4.63
CA ILE A 313 -8.68 -3.91 -3.93
C ILE A 313 -7.57 -3.02 -4.53
N TRP A 314 -7.63 -2.68 -5.81
CA TRP A 314 -6.68 -1.77 -6.45
C TRP A 314 -6.93 -0.33 -6.00
N ASN A 315 -8.19 0.09 -5.89
CA ASN A 315 -8.54 1.39 -5.31
C ASN A 315 -8.08 1.50 -3.85
N LEU A 316 -8.17 0.41 -3.08
CA LEU A 316 -7.63 0.35 -1.71
C LEU A 316 -6.11 0.52 -1.68
N LEU A 317 -5.39 -0.19 -2.55
CA LEU A 317 -3.93 -0.09 -2.68
C LEU A 317 -3.53 1.34 -3.07
N ARG A 318 -4.27 1.93 -4.00
CA ARG A 318 -4.04 3.28 -4.48
C ARG A 318 -4.27 4.32 -3.38
N TRP A 319 -5.33 4.16 -2.59
CA TRP A 319 -5.59 4.99 -1.40
C TRP A 319 -4.47 4.90 -0.37
N MET A 320 -3.93 3.70 -0.12
CA MET A 320 -2.77 3.55 0.75
C MET A 320 -1.56 4.33 0.25
N PHE A 321 -1.24 4.28 -1.06
CA PHE A 321 -0.11 5.05 -1.59
C PHE A 321 -0.36 6.57 -1.57
N ASP A 322 -1.59 7.02 -1.75
CA ASP A 322 -2.00 8.42 -1.57
C ASP A 322 -1.82 8.89 -0.11
N CYS A 323 -2.11 8.02 0.85
CA CYS A 323 -1.84 8.26 2.26
C CYS A 323 -0.33 8.34 2.54
N ALA A 324 0.48 7.47 1.92
CA ALA A 324 1.94 7.50 2.04
C ALA A 324 2.52 8.83 1.53
N ASP A 325 2.00 9.34 0.42
CA ASP A 325 2.42 10.61 -0.15
C ASP A 325 2.04 11.78 0.76
N SER A 326 0.79 11.82 1.20
CA SER A 326 0.29 12.83 2.14
C SER A 326 1.08 12.84 3.45
N ALA A 327 1.34 11.66 4.02
CA ALA A 327 2.14 11.51 5.23
C ALA A 327 3.60 11.95 5.02
N SER A 328 4.18 11.68 3.86
CA SER A 328 5.52 12.15 3.47
C SER A 328 5.60 13.66 3.38
N GLN A 329 4.57 14.31 2.86
CA GLN A 329 4.48 15.77 2.85
C GLN A 329 4.46 16.30 4.28
N TYR A 330 3.64 15.73 5.17
CA TYR A 330 3.61 16.09 6.59
C TYR A 330 4.96 15.87 7.28
N GLN A 331 5.70 14.80 6.96
CA GLN A 331 7.03 14.51 7.53
C GLN A 331 8.09 15.57 7.18
N ARG A 332 7.87 16.38 6.14
CA ARG A 332 8.77 17.50 5.79
C ARG A 332 8.65 18.69 6.75
N PHE A 333 7.53 18.83 7.46
CA PHE A 333 7.26 20.01 8.27
C PHE A 333 6.58 19.77 9.62
N LEU A 334 6.14 18.56 9.97
CA LEU A 334 5.56 18.23 11.28
C LEU A 334 6.53 17.39 12.11
N PHE A 335 6.84 17.85 13.32
CA PHE A 335 7.72 17.15 14.27
C PHE A 335 7.23 15.74 14.64
N ASN A 336 5.91 15.57 14.81
CA ASN A 336 5.30 14.31 15.26
C ASN A 336 4.38 13.70 14.18
N SER A 337 4.83 13.76 12.92
CA SER A 337 4.09 13.27 11.75
C SER A 337 3.69 11.80 11.85
N SER A 338 4.43 10.98 12.62
CA SER A 338 4.10 9.57 12.88
C SER A 338 2.82 9.37 13.71
N GLN A 339 2.31 10.40 14.37
CA GLN A 339 1.02 10.36 15.08
C GLN A 339 -0.15 10.83 14.23
N THR A 340 0.09 11.29 13.00
CA THR A 340 -1.00 11.67 12.11
C THR A 340 -1.83 10.45 11.74
N ASN A 341 -3.14 10.64 11.63
CA ASN A 341 -4.08 9.59 11.23
C ASN A 341 -3.73 9.06 9.84
N VAL A 342 -3.27 9.93 8.93
CA VAL A 342 -2.88 9.51 7.57
C VAL A 342 -1.67 8.57 7.58
N HIS A 343 -0.67 8.82 8.43
CA HIS A 343 0.46 7.90 8.63
C HIS A 343 -0.01 6.56 9.21
N CYS A 344 -0.86 6.59 10.24
CA CYS A 344 -1.39 5.37 10.85
C CYS A 344 -2.21 4.54 9.85
N ILE A 345 -2.99 5.19 8.98
CA ILE A 345 -3.74 4.53 7.91
C ILE A 345 -2.77 3.89 6.90
N TYR A 346 -1.76 4.63 6.43
CA TYR A 346 -0.73 4.11 5.53
C TYR A 346 -0.05 2.85 6.11
N VAL A 347 0.49 2.92 7.33
CA VAL A 347 1.22 1.79 7.95
C VAL A 347 0.32 0.57 8.15
N THR A 348 -0.96 0.78 8.45
CA THR A 348 -1.96 -0.28 8.58
C THR A 348 -2.09 -1.02 7.24
N TYR A 349 -2.39 -0.28 6.17
CA TYR A 349 -2.59 -0.86 4.85
C TYR A 349 -1.30 -1.45 4.25
N GLU A 350 -0.14 -0.82 4.46
CA GLU A 350 1.15 -1.34 4.02
C GLU A 350 1.40 -2.74 4.58
N GLY A 351 1.16 -2.93 5.88
CA GLY A 351 1.29 -4.24 6.52
C GLY A 351 0.29 -5.27 5.99
N PHE A 352 -0.97 -4.86 5.78
CA PHE A 352 -1.99 -5.71 5.18
C PHE A 352 -1.58 -6.18 3.78
N PHE A 353 -1.14 -5.26 2.91
CA PHE A 353 -0.76 -5.58 1.54
C PHE A 353 0.53 -6.40 1.47
N LYS A 354 1.54 -6.13 2.31
CA LYS A 354 2.72 -7.01 2.41
C LYS A 354 2.33 -8.46 2.72
N MET A 355 1.45 -8.65 3.70
CA MET A 355 0.92 -9.97 4.05
C MET A 355 0.12 -10.61 2.90
N LEU A 356 -0.75 -9.84 2.22
CA LEU A 356 -1.54 -10.33 1.08
C LEU A 356 -0.67 -10.74 -0.12
N PHE A 357 0.32 -9.92 -0.51
CA PHE A 357 1.22 -10.21 -1.62
C PHE A 357 2.19 -11.37 -1.30
N ASN A 358 2.59 -11.53 -0.04
CA ASN A 358 3.32 -12.73 0.39
C ASN A 358 2.47 -14.00 0.22
N TYR A 359 1.16 -13.94 0.46
CA TYR A 359 0.27 -15.06 0.17
C TYR A 359 0.15 -15.32 -1.34
N PHE A 360 0.09 -14.29 -2.19
CA PHE A 360 0.14 -14.47 -3.64
C PHE A 360 1.45 -15.12 -4.11
N ALA A 361 2.58 -14.79 -3.48
CA ALA A 361 3.85 -15.47 -3.76
C ALA A 361 3.78 -16.98 -3.49
N VAL A 362 3.15 -17.38 -2.38
CA VAL A 362 2.91 -18.79 -2.04
C VAL A 362 1.92 -19.47 -3.00
N ASP A 363 0.86 -18.77 -3.43
CA ASP A 363 -0.12 -19.29 -4.40
C ASP A 363 0.52 -19.56 -5.77
N CYS A 364 1.38 -18.64 -6.25
CA CYS A 364 2.11 -18.78 -7.52
C CYS A 364 2.98 -20.04 -7.60
N GLN A 365 3.43 -20.58 -6.47
CA GLN A 365 4.30 -21.76 -6.41
C GLN A 365 3.56 -23.10 -6.38
N ASN A 366 2.23 -23.11 -6.24
CA ASN A 366 1.45 -24.34 -6.07
C ASN A 366 0.77 -24.75 -7.39
N PRO A 367 1.46 -25.52 -8.28
CA PRO A 367 0.95 -25.91 -9.61
C PRO A 367 -0.27 -26.85 -9.58
N SER A 368 -0.67 -27.33 -8.39
CA SER A 368 -1.85 -28.15 -8.16
C SER A 368 -3.17 -27.43 -8.49
N SER A 369 -3.16 -26.10 -8.58
CA SER A 369 -4.33 -25.29 -8.92
C SER A 369 -4.53 -25.26 -10.44
N LYS A 370 -5.32 -26.22 -10.96
CA LYS A 370 -6.06 -26.04 -12.23
C LYS A 370 -7.05 -24.84 -12.19
N ASN A 371 -7.07 -24.10 -11.09
CA ASN A 371 -7.85 -22.89 -10.86
C ASN A 371 -6.94 -21.67 -11.03
N ARG A 372 -7.37 -20.73 -11.87
CA ARG A 372 -6.74 -19.43 -12.17
C ARG A 372 -6.01 -18.85 -10.94
N PHE A 373 -4.73 -18.50 -11.11
CA PHE A 373 -3.91 -17.86 -10.08
C PHE A 373 -4.66 -16.69 -9.43
N LEU A 374 -4.50 -16.50 -8.12
CA LEU A 374 -5.09 -15.34 -7.44
C LEU A 374 -4.63 -14.02 -8.07
N LEU A 375 -3.40 -14.00 -8.59
CA LEU A 375 -2.85 -12.84 -9.30
C LEU A 375 -3.56 -12.57 -10.65
N ASP A 376 -3.97 -13.59 -11.40
CA ASP A 376 -4.83 -13.42 -12.58
C ASP A 376 -6.17 -12.77 -12.21
N ARG A 377 -6.75 -13.17 -11.07
CA ARG A 377 -7.99 -12.58 -10.55
C ARG A 377 -7.80 -11.13 -10.15
N LEU A 378 -6.67 -10.81 -9.51
CA LEU A 378 -6.30 -9.46 -9.15
C LEU A 378 -6.15 -8.59 -10.41
N LEU A 379 -5.40 -9.05 -11.42
CA LEU A 379 -5.19 -8.31 -12.66
C LEU A 379 -6.49 -8.11 -13.45
N ALA A 380 -7.39 -9.11 -13.46
CA ALA A 380 -8.67 -9.00 -14.13
C ALA A 380 -9.57 -7.86 -13.60
N LEU A 381 -9.34 -7.37 -12.37
CA LEU A 381 -10.04 -6.21 -11.82
C LEU A 381 -9.63 -4.90 -12.51
N LEU A 382 -8.40 -4.82 -13.04
CA LEU A 382 -7.91 -3.63 -13.75
C LEU A 382 -8.59 -3.43 -15.11
N GLY A 383 -9.28 -4.44 -15.64
CA GLY A 383 -10.00 -4.35 -16.91
C GLY A 383 -9.46 -5.31 -17.98
N PRO A 384 -9.45 -4.90 -19.27
CA PRO A 384 -8.98 -5.75 -20.37
C PRO A 384 -7.51 -6.14 -20.22
N LYS A 385 -7.16 -7.35 -20.67
CA LYS A 385 -5.80 -7.93 -20.53
C LYS A 385 -4.67 -7.05 -21.08
N GLN A 386 -4.94 -6.33 -22.16
CA GLN A 386 -3.98 -5.42 -22.81
C GLN A 386 -3.63 -4.20 -21.94
N ASP A 387 -4.49 -3.81 -20.99
CA ASP A 387 -4.29 -2.63 -20.13
C ASP A 387 -3.76 -3.01 -18.74
N TRP A 388 -3.61 -4.32 -18.46
CA TRP A 388 -3.31 -4.81 -17.10
C TRP A 388 -2.05 -4.19 -16.51
N TYR A 389 -0.94 -4.21 -17.26
CA TYR A 389 0.34 -3.76 -16.71
C TYR A 389 0.46 -2.23 -16.66
N ASP A 390 -0.07 -1.53 -17.65
CA ASP A 390 -0.12 -0.06 -17.65
C ASP A 390 -0.87 0.45 -16.40
N ARG A 391 -2.10 -0.03 -16.19
CA ARG A 391 -2.90 0.35 -15.02
C ARG A 391 -2.29 -0.12 -13.71
N ALA A 392 -1.70 -1.33 -13.66
CA ALA A 392 -1.04 -1.81 -12.46
C ALA A 392 0.12 -0.88 -12.06
N VAL A 393 0.97 -0.49 -13.03
CA VAL A 393 2.08 0.44 -12.81
C VAL A 393 1.55 1.82 -12.39
N GLU A 394 0.51 2.35 -13.02
CA GLU A 394 -0.12 3.62 -12.61
C GLU A 394 -0.60 3.59 -11.15
N TYR A 395 -1.23 2.49 -10.73
CA TYR A 395 -1.75 2.34 -9.36
C TYR A 395 -0.62 2.15 -8.35
N VAL A 396 0.39 1.34 -8.68
CA VAL A 396 1.55 1.08 -7.81
C VAL A 396 2.36 2.36 -7.58
N PHE A 397 2.51 3.21 -8.60
CA PHE A 397 3.24 4.48 -8.50
C PHE A 397 2.36 5.69 -8.20
N THR A 398 1.13 5.51 -7.74
CA THR A 398 0.34 6.62 -7.20
C THR A 398 1.11 7.31 -6.06
N GLY A 399 1.04 8.64 -6.00
CA GLY A 399 1.84 9.46 -5.09
C GLY A 399 3.20 9.84 -5.70
N LEU A 400 4.22 10.05 -4.85
CA LEU A 400 5.60 10.41 -5.25
C LEU A 400 5.71 11.75 -5.99
N GLY A 401 4.78 12.68 -5.73
CA GLY A 401 4.71 13.93 -6.47
C GLY A 401 4.29 13.76 -7.95
N ILE A 402 3.94 12.56 -8.41
CA ILE A 402 3.47 12.31 -9.77
C ILE A 402 1.96 12.62 -9.83
N PRO A 403 1.52 13.54 -10.71
CA PRO A 403 0.11 13.85 -10.86
C PRO A 403 -0.66 12.62 -11.35
N THR A 404 -1.79 12.31 -10.69
CA THR A 404 -2.66 11.22 -11.12
C THR A 404 -3.93 11.75 -11.79
N ASN A 405 -4.47 10.97 -12.73
CA ASN A 405 -5.61 11.38 -13.56
C ASN A 405 -6.94 11.46 -12.79
N SER A 406 -7.01 10.87 -11.60
CA SER A 406 -8.25 10.75 -10.83
C SER A 406 -8.01 10.83 -9.33
N LYS A 407 -9.00 11.27 -8.58
CA LYS A 407 -8.88 11.40 -7.12
C LYS A 407 -9.03 10.04 -6.43
N CYS A 408 -8.18 9.78 -5.43
CA CYS A 408 -8.27 8.61 -4.57
C CYS A 408 -9.34 8.82 -3.48
N TYR A 409 -10.01 7.73 -3.08
CA TYR A 409 -11.03 7.76 -2.04
C TYR A 409 -10.77 6.64 -1.02
N PRO A 410 -11.10 6.86 0.26
CA PRO A 410 -10.98 5.83 1.28
C PRO A 410 -11.99 4.70 1.11
N CYS A 411 -11.66 3.53 1.65
CA CYS A 411 -12.58 2.38 1.71
C CYS A 411 -13.73 2.61 2.69
N TYR A 412 -13.43 3.30 3.79
CA TYR A 412 -14.37 3.61 4.85
C TYR A 412 -14.48 5.12 5.04
N ASP A 413 -15.71 5.63 5.11
CA ASP A 413 -15.98 7.07 5.29
C ASP A 413 -15.35 7.61 6.58
N ARG A 414 -15.19 6.76 7.60
CA ARG A 414 -14.56 7.13 8.87
C ARG A 414 -13.10 7.56 8.70
N GLU A 415 -12.36 7.00 7.74
CA GLU A 415 -10.98 7.41 7.46
C GLU A 415 -10.90 8.85 6.94
N ARG A 416 -11.87 9.24 6.10
CA ARG A 416 -11.98 10.62 5.61
C ARG A 416 -12.17 11.61 6.76
N LEU A 417 -13.01 11.24 7.73
CA LEU A 417 -13.28 12.06 8.91
C LEU A 417 -12.05 12.17 9.81
N LEU A 418 -11.31 11.07 10.02
CA LEU A 418 -10.09 11.06 10.81
C LEU A 418 -9.02 11.99 10.25
N ILE A 419 -8.82 11.98 8.93
CA ILE A 419 -7.85 12.86 8.28
C ILE A 419 -8.29 14.32 8.39
N LYS A 420 -9.60 14.60 8.19
CA LYS A 420 -10.13 15.97 8.25
C LYS A 420 -9.97 16.63 9.63
N TYR A 421 -10.11 15.86 10.69
CA TYR A 421 -10.07 16.36 12.07
C TYR A 421 -8.83 15.88 12.84
N ASP A 422 -7.72 15.68 12.14
CA ASP A 422 -6.48 15.19 12.74
C ASP A 422 -5.87 16.23 13.72
N PRO A 423 -5.85 15.95 15.03
CA PRO A 423 -5.34 16.89 16.01
C PRO A 423 -3.83 17.14 15.85
N ALA A 424 -3.06 16.17 15.34
CA ALA A 424 -1.63 16.31 15.14
C ALA A 424 -1.33 17.35 14.04
N ILE A 425 -2.22 17.47 13.05
CA ILE A 425 -2.12 18.48 12.00
C ILE A 425 -2.60 19.83 12.52
N LEU A 426 -3.75 19.87 13.20
CA LEU A 426 -4.41 21.11 13.65
C LEU A 426 -3.64 21.89 14.73
N ILE A 427 -2.84 21.20 15.55
CA ILE A 427 -2.20 21.80 16.74
C ILE A 427 -0.69 22.04 16.54
N SER A 428 -0.12 21.58 15.41
CA SER A 428 1.34 21.59 15.23
C SER A 428 1.93 22.99 15.11
N ARG A 429 2.97 23.24 15.90
CA ARG A 429 3.81 24.45 15.88
C ARG A 429 5.28 24.07 15.83
N CYS A 430 5.79 23.48 14.74
CA CYS A 430 7.25 23.40 14.49
C CYS A 430 7.57 22.70 13.17
N LYS A 431 8.63 23.16 12.50
CA LYS A 431 9.22 22.55 11.29
C LYS A 431 10.45 21.73 11.67
N GLN A 432 10.38 20.41 11.53
CA GLN A 432 11.57 19.56 11.45
C GLN A 432 11.47 18.72 10.18
N VAL A 433 12.56 18.69 9.40
CA VAL A 433 12.66 17.88 8.19
C VAL A 433 13.17 16.50 8.59
N ILE A 434 12.36 15.47 8.37
CA ILE A 434 12.78 14.07 8.52
C ILE A 434 13.36 13.59 7.17
N SER A 435 14.52 12.93 7.20
CA SER A 435 15.23 12.48 5.99
C SER A 435 14.64 11.22 5.34
N PHE A 436 13.89 10.42 6.08
CA PHE A 436 13.25 9.20 5.59
C PHE A 436 11.74 9.32 5.72
N THR A 437 11.04 9.23 4.59
CA THR A 437 9.59 9.43 4.53
C THR A 437 8.82 8.13 4.27
N ASP A 438 7.50 8.17 4.42
CA ASP A 438 6.63 7.04 4.10
C ASP A 438 6.68 6.65 2.61
N ASN A 439 6.98 7.61 1.73
CA ASN A 439 7.26 7.35 0.32
C ASN A 439 8.53 6.50 0.17
N HIS A 440 9.58 6.75 0.96
CA HIS A 440 10.77 5.88 0.96
C HIS A 440 10.40 4.46 1.41
N ARG A 441 9.65 4.33 2.51
CA ARG A 441 9.22 3.04 3.04
C ARG A 441 8.33 2.27 2.05
N SER A 442 7.44 2.97 1.36
CA SER A 442 6.49 2.36 0.41
C SER A 442 7.16 1.70 -0.81
N MET A 443 8.41 2.05 -1.13
CA MET A 443 9.15 1.46 -2.25
C MET A 443 9.33 -0.04 -2.13
N GLU A 444 9.48 -0.56 -0.91
CA GLU A 444 9.61 -2.00 -0.68
C GLU A 444 8.36 -2.76 -1.14
N LEU A 445 7.17 -2.23 -0.83
CA LEU A 445 5.92 -2.85 -1.27
C LEU A 445 5.73 -2.68 -2.78
N ARG A 446 6.08 -1.53 -3.36
CA ARG A 446 6.05 -1.34 -4.83
C ARG A 446 6.92 -2.37 -5.54
N TRP A 447 8.15 -2.56 -5.06
CA TRP A 447 9.07 -3.58 -5.53
C TRP A 447 8.47 -4.99 -5.44
N LEU A 448 7.97 -5.39 -4.27
CA LEU A 448 7.34 -6.70 -4.06
C LEU A 448 6.22 -6.98 -5.08
N ILE A 449 5.34 -6.01 -5.30
CA ILE A 449 4.22 -6.14 -6.24
C ILE A 449 4.73 -6.37 -7.66
N LEU A 450 5.67 -5.53 -8.13
CA LEU A 450 6.19 -5.60 -9.50
C LEU A 450 6.99 -6.86 -9.75
N CYS A 451 7.75 -7.34 -8.76
CA CYS A 451 8.41 -8.65 -8.84
C CYS A 451 7.42 -9.78 -9.01
N LEU A 452 6.36 -9.80 -8.21
CA LEU A 452 5.35 -10.87 -8.31
C LEU A 452 4.65 -10.84 -9.66
N LEU A 453 4.35 -9.66 -10.19
CA LEU A 453 3.79 -9.51 -11.55
C LEU A 453 4.77 -9.99 -12.63
N TYR A 454 6.05 -9.66 -12.52
CA TYR A 454 7.10 -10.10 -13.45
C TYR A 454 7.23 -11.63 -13.43
N VAL A 455 7.34 -12.22 -12.24
CA VAL A 455 7.48 -13.67 -12.05
C VAL A 455 6.26 -14.39 -12.59
N HIS A 456 5.05 -13.93 -12.26
CA HIS A 456 3.81 -14.49 -12.75
C HIS A 456 3.69 -14.40 -14.28
N GLY A 457 4.05 -13.26 -14.86
CA GLY A 457 4.08 -13.09 -16.31
C GLY A 457 5.02 -14.08 -17.00
N HIS A 458 6.19 -14.33 -16.40
CA HIS A 458 7.17 -15.29 -16.90
C HIS A 458 6.67 -16.75 -16.76
N VAL A 459 6.08 -17.11 -15.62
CA VAL A 459 5.51 -18.46 -15.38
C VAL A 459 4.36 -18.76 -16.35
N LEU A 460 3.54 -17.77 -16.68
CA LEU A 460 2.42 -17.91 -17.61
C LEU A 460 2.77 -17.67 -19.08
N ALA A 461 4.03 -17.38 -19.42
CA ALA A 461 4.44 -16.94 -20.75
C ALA A 461 3.56 -15.80 -21.31
N SER A 462 3.16 -14.87 -20.44
CA SER A 462 2.43 -13.65 -20.81
C SER A 462 3.41 -12.54 -21.24
N ASN A 463 2.88 -11.43 -21.76
CA ASN A 463 3.70 -10.34 -22.29
C ASN A 463 4.40 -9.53 -21.17
N VAL A 464 5.48 -10.08 -20.61
CA VAL A 464 6.29 -9.42 -19.57
C VAL A 464 6.96 -8.15 -20.10
N GLU A 465 7.22 -8.06 -21.41
CA GLU A 465 7.81 -6.89 -22.04
C GLU A 465 6.95 -5.63 -21.84
N ASP A 466 5.62 -5.77 -21.91
CA ASP A 466 4.69 -4.66 -21.63
C ASP A 466 4.82 -4.17 -20.18
N LEU A 467 5.00 -5.08 -19.22
CA LEU A 467 5.21 -4.70 -17.81
C LEU A 467 6.50 -3.91 -17.66
N VAL A 468 7.61 -4.41 -18.22
CA VAL A 468 8.90 -3.74 -18.08
C VAL A 468 8.90 -2.39 -18.80
N ALA A 469 8.31 -2.30 -19.99
CA ALA A 469 8.21 -1.03 -20.73
C ALA A 469 7.42 0.04 -19.95
N ASN A 470 6.23 -0.31 -19.44
CA ASN A 470 5.42 0.61 -18.64
C ASN A 470 6.13 1.01 -17.34
N LEU A 471 6.79 0.06 -16.67
CA LEU A 471 7.58 0.32 -15.47
C LEU A 471 8.77 1.24 -15.75
N THR A 472 9.50 1.01 -16.84
CA THR A 472 10.63 1.83 -17.26
C THR A 472 10.21 3.28 -17.47
N SER A 473 9.14 3.50 -18.24
CA SER A 473 8.61 4.85 -18.49
C SER A 473 8.20 5.53 -17.18
N LYS A 474 7.51 4.81 -16.28
CA LYS A 474 7.11 5.36 -14.98
C LYS A 474 8.29 5.67 -14.06
N LEU A 475 9.31 4.81 -13.99
CA LEU A 475 10.50 5.04 -13.16
C LEU A 475 11.37 6.19 -13.67
N ALA A 476 11.33 6.51 -14.97
CA ALA A 476 12.02 7.67 -15.51
C ALA A 476 11.43 8.99 -14.95
N GLU A 477 10.13 9.02 -14.66
CA GLU A 477 9.42 10.16 -14.06
C GLU A 477 9.66 10.32 -12.55
N VAL A 478 9.97 9.22 -11.84
CA VAL A 478 10.15 9.20 -10.38
C VAL A 478 11.42 9.97 -9.98
N GLU A 479 11.34 10.83 -8.96
CA GLU A 479 12.50 11.57 -8.43
C GLU A 479 13.65 10.63 -8.02
N MET A 480 14.90 11.08 -8.20
CA MET A 480 16.09 10.26 -7.93
C MET A 480 16.13 9.69 -6.50
N GLU A 481 15.67 10.44 -5.49
CA GLU A 481 15.67 9.96 -4.09
C GLU A 481 14.89 8.65 -3.92
N TYR A 482 13.75 8.55 -4.59
CA TYR A 482 12.87 7.39 -4.58
C TYR A 482 13.39 6.26 -5.47
N LEU A 483 13.95 6.61 -6.63
CA LEU A 483 14.57 5.65 -7.53
C LEU A 483 15.71 4.89 -6.83
N ALA A 484 16.58 5.61 -6.11
CA ALA A 484 17.67 4.99 -5.35
C ALA A 484 17.16 3.98 -4.31
N VAL A 485 16.08 4.29 -3.60
CA VAL A 485 15.48 3.38 -2.61
C VAL A 485 14.86 2.17 -3.29
N TYR A 486 14.14 2.37 -4.40
CA TYR A 486 13.59 1.27 -5.19
C TYR A 486 14.68 0.29 -5.62
N PHE A 487 15.82 0.80 -6.12
CA PHE A 487 16.94 -0.05 -6.51
C PHE A 487 17.59 -0.78 -5.33
N ARG A 488 17.67 -0.17 -4.14
CA ARG A 488 18.15 -0.88 -2.93
C ARG A 488 17.28 -2.09 -2.59
N CYS A 489 15.99 -2.10 -2.94
CA CYS A 489 15.10 -3.23 -2.73
C CYS A 489 15.49 -4.49 -3.54
N PHE A 490 16.28 -4.39 -4.61
CA PHE A 490 16.81 -5.57 -5.33
C PHE A 490 17.72 -6.46 -4.46
N SER A 491 18.27 -5.91 -3.36
CA SER A 491 19.01 -6.72 -2.38
C SER A 491 18.11 -7.54 -1.46
N MET A 492 16.79 -7.29 -1.47
CA MET A 492 15.84 -7.98 -0.62
C MET A 492 15.44 -9.31 -1.25
N THR A 493 15.59 -10.39 -0.48
CA THR A 493 15.09 -11.70 -0.88
C THR A 493 13.58 -11.71 -0.76
N ILE A 494 12.89 -11.93 -1.88
CA ILE A 494 11.48 -12.27 -1.86
C ILE A 494 11.39 -13.77 -1.65
N GLN A 495 10.79 -14.17 -0.53
CA GLN A 495 10.54 -15.59 -0.28
C GLN A 495 9.78 -16.17 -1.47
N ASN A 496 10.13 -17.39 -1.86
CA ASN A 496 9.39 -18.12 -2.89
C ASN A 496 9.51 -17.54 -4.32
N VAL A 497 10.50 -16.69 -4.59
CA VAL A 497 10.83 -16.21 -5.94
C VAL A 497 12.25 -16.63 -6.34
N PRO A 498 12.46 -17.22 -7.54
CA PRO A 498 13.80 -17.57 -8.02
C PRO A 498 14.71 -16.34 -8.14
N VAL A 499 15.92 -16.44 -7.60
CA VAL A 499 16.89 -15.32 -7.58
C VAL A 499 17.36 -14.99 -8.98
N GLU A 500 17.52 -16.00 -9.83
CA GLU A 500 17.95 -15.87 -11.23
C GLU A 500 16.98 -14.99 -12.02
N LEU A 501 15.67 -15.18 -11.81
CA LEU A 501 14.63 -14.42 -12.49
C LEU A 501 14.58 -12.94 -12.02
N LEU A 502 14.90 -12.69 -10.74
CA LEU A 502 15.04 -11.32 -10.22
C LEU A 502 16.28 -10.62 -10.75
N LEU A 503 17.39 -11.35 -10.93
CA LEU A 503 18.60 -10.83 -11.56
C LEU A 503 18.34 -10.47 -13.03
N GLU A 504 17.64 -11.34 -13.77
CA GLU A 504 17.23 -11.02 -15.15
C GLU A 504 16.37 -9.75 -15.18
N PHE A 505 15.35 -9.67 -14.32
CA PHE A 505 14.48 -8.49 -14.22
C PHE A 505 15.28 -7.22 -13.96
N GLU A 506 16.23 -7.26 -13.02
CA GLU A 506 17.14 -6.16 -12.70
C GLU A 506 17.92 -5.70 -13.93
N CYS A 507 18.51 -6.65 -14.66
CA CYS A 507 19.37 -6.35 -15.80
C CYS A 507 18.58 -5.71 -16.95
N VAL A 508 17.40 -6.26 -17.26
CA VAL A 508 16.53 -5.72 -18.30
C VAL A 508 16.04 -4.33 -17.91
N LEU A 509 15.60 -4.15 -16.67
CA LEU A 509 15.08 -2.87 -16.19
C LEU A 509 16.14 -1.77 -16.23
N VAL A 510 17.37 -2.04 -15.76
CA VAL A 510 18.47 -1.06 -15.79
C VAL A 510 18.82 -0.66 -17.23
N ASN A 511 18.91 -1.62 -18.15
CA ASN A 511 19.19 -1.35 -19.55
C ASN A 511 18.14 -0.44 -20.18
N LEU A 512 16.86 -0.79 -20.01
CA LEU A 512 15.74 -0.04 -20.59
C LEU A 512 15.61 1.34 -19.94
N LEU A 513 15.79 1.44 -18.62
CA LEU A 513 15.73 2.71 -17.92
C LEU A 513 16.88 3.65 -18.30
N LEU A 514 18.11 3.12 -18.44
CA LEU A 514 19.22 3.92 -18.95
C LEU A 514 18.93 4.41 -20.37
N GLY A 515 18.36 3.55 -21.21
CA GLY A 515 17.92 3.91 -22.57
C GLY A 515 16.83 4.97 -22.58
N GLU A 516 15.83 4.86 -21.71
CA GLU A 516 14.72 5.82 -21.59
C GLU A 516 15.21 7.20 -21.13
N VAL A 517 16.07 7.26 -20.11
CA VAL A 517 16.57 8.52 -19.54
C VAL A 517 17.51 9.25 -20.51
N THR A 518 18.27 8.51 -21.33
CA THR A 518 19.25 9.08 -22.28
C THR A 518 18.74 9.15 -23.72
N ASN A 519 17.61 8.51 -24.02
CA ASN A 519 17.11 8.25 -25.38
C ASN A 519 18.15 7.52 -26.28
N LEU A 520 18.93 6.62 -25.70
CA LEU A 520 19.97 5.84 -26.39
C LEU A 520 19.69 4.33 -26.29
N LYS A 521 20.37 3.57 -27.14
CA LYS A 521 20.37 2.10 -27.07
C LYS A 521 21.74 1.62 -26.59
N PHE A 522 21.73 0.80 -25.56
CA PHE A 522 22.93 0.20 -24.96
C PHE A 522 22.97 -1.31 -25.18
N PRO A 523 24.16 -1.91 -25.24
CA PRO A 523 24.28 -3.36 -25.24
C PRO A 523 23.83 -3.92 -23.88
N SER A 524 23.13 -5.06 -23.89
CA SER A 524 22.77 -5.74 -22.64
C SER A 524 24.03 -6.11 -21.85
N TRP A 525 24.12 -5.67 -20.60
CA TRP A 525 25.29 -5.87 -19.74
C TRP A 525 25.34 -7.20 -19.00
N VAL A 526 24.29 -8.03 -19.06
CA VAL A 526 24.31 -9.41 -18.52
C VAL A 526 23.82 -10.41 -19.57
N GLN A 527 24.71 -11.32 -19.92
CA GLN A 527 24.43 -12.57 -20.63
C GLN A 527 25.01 -13.71 -19.79
N GLU A 528 24.17 -14.69 -19.40
CA GLU A 528 24.44 -15.70 -18.36
C GLU A 528 25.63 -16.66 -18.62
N ALA A 529 26.39 -16.50 -19.72
CA ALA A 529 27.46 -17.43 -20.07
C ALA A 529 28.78 -16.78 -20.54
N LYS A 530 28.91 -15.43 -20.52
CA LYS A 530 30.08 -14.75 -21.10
C LYS A 530 30.53 -13.54 -20.29
N MET A 531 31.20 -13.79 -19.15
CA MET A 531 31.74 -12.73 -18.28
C MET A 531 32.59 -11.70 -19.04
N GLU A 532 33.45 -12.14 -19.97
CA GLU A 532 34.25 -11.23 -20.79
C GLU A 532 33.40 -10.30 -21.67
N SER A 533 32.30 -10.83 -22.23
CA SER A 533 31.36 -10.03 -23.02
C SER A 533 30.61 -9.04 -22.14
N ASN A 534 30.20 -9.45 -20.94
CA ASN A 534 29.50 -8.59 -19.99
C ASN A 534 30.39 -7.42 -19.55
N VAL A 535 31.65 -7.71 -19.21
CA VAL A 535 32.67 -6.69 -18.89
C VAL A 535 32.88 -5.74 -20.07
N LYS A 536 32.98 -6.28 -21.29
CA LYS A 536 33.11 -5.47 -22.50
C LYS A 536 31.92 -4.52 -22.68
N ASN A 537 30.69 -5.02 -22.57
CA ASN A 537 29.46 -4.23 -22.73
C ASN A 537 29.33 -3.13 -21.67
N VAL A 538 29.68 -3.42 -20.41
CA VAL A 538 29.73 -2.40 -19.34
C VAL A 538 30.79 -1.34 -19.64
N CYS A 539 31.99 -1.74 -20.09
CA CYS A 539 33.05 -0.80 -20.43
C CYS A 539 32.70 0.06 -21.65
N GLU A 540 32.05 -0.51 -22.68
CA GLU A 540 31.55 0.23 -23.85
C GLU A 540 30.51 1.26 -23.43
N THR A 541 29.62 0.92 -22.50
CA THR A 541 28.63 1.85 -21.95
C THR A 541 29.29 2.98 -21.16
N LEU A 542 30.21 2.66 -20.24
CA LEU A 542 30.96 3.63 -19.41
C LEU A 542 31.79 4.62 -20.23
N THR A 543 32.39 4.15 -21.33
CA THR A 543 33.30 4.96 -22.16
C THR A 543 32.60 5.71 -23.29
N SER A 544 31.31 5.45 -23.51
CA SER A 544 30.51 6.14 -24.51
C SER A 544 30.38 7.62 -24.17
N GLU A 545 30.89 8.51 -25.03
CA GLU A 545 30.71 9.95 -24.87
C GLU A 545 29.23 10.35 -24.96
N ARG A 546 28.45 9.63 -25.78
CA ARG A 546 27.01 9.86 -25.97
C ARG A 546 26.21 9.74 -24.68
N LEU A 547 26.69 8.93 -23.72
CA LEU A 547 26.04 8.72 -22.44
C LEU A 547 25.79 10.04 -21.69
N PHE A 548 26.80 10.90 -21.63
CA PHE A 548 26.73 12.20 -20.95
C PHE A 548 26.41 13.34 -21.91
N SER A 549 26.84 13.24 -23.18
CA SER A 549 26.51 14.27 -24.18
C SER A 549 25.00 14.33 -24.45
N SER A 550 24.30 13.19 -24.51
CA SER A 550 22.83 13.16 -24.71
C SER A 550 22.04 13.93 -23.63
N ILE A 551 22.58 14.02 -22.42
CA ILE A 551 21.96 14.74 -21.30
C ILE A 551 22.38 16.22 -21.30
N SER A 552 23.66 16.50 -21.56
CA SER A 552 24.20 17.89 -21.57
C SER A 552 23.78 18.67 -22.82
N ASP A 553 23.59 18.01 -23.96
CA ASP A 553 23.14 18.64 -25.20
C ASP A 553 21.61 18.88 -25.22
N ASP A 554 20.85 18.33 -24.25
CA ASP A 554 19.41 18.51 -24.16
C ASP A 554 19.08 19.94 -23.68
N LEU A 555 18.51 20.74 -24.58
CA LEU A 555 18.16 22.12 -24.28
C LEU A 555 16.78 22.29 -23.63
N SER A 556 15.98 21.20 -23.53
CA SER A 556 14.57 21.25 -23.14
C SER A 556 14.30 21.44 -21.65
N TYR A 557 15.33 21.31 -20.80
CA TYR A 557 15.18 21.47 -19.34
C TYR A 557 14.63 22.82 -18.96
N LYS A 558 13.68 22.85 -18.02
CA LYS A 558 13.06 24.07 -17.49
C LYS A 558 13.82 24.66 -16.31
N SER A 559 14.69 23.87 -15.68
CA SER A 559 15.49 24.29 -14.53
C SER A 559 16.74 23.43 -14.36
N PHE A 560 17.71 23.94 -13.59
CA PHE A 560 18.87 23.15 -13.19
C PHE A 560 18.52 21.93 -12.35
N ALA A 561 17.44 21.98 -11.55
CA ALA A 561 16.97 20.84 -10.77
C ALA A 561 16.56 19.67 -11.66
N GLU A 562 15.88 19.95 -12.78
CA GLU A 562 15.48 18.94 -13.76
C GLU A 562 16.68 18.30 -14.46
N PHE A 563 17.65 19.12 -14.90
CA PHE A 563 18.92 18.63 -15.43
C PHE A 563 19.65 17.75 -14.41
N LYS A 564 19.76 18.21 -13.16
CA LYS A 564 20.47 17.51 -12.08
C LYS A 564 19.80 16.18 -11.73
N ASP A 565 18.47 16.12 -11.71
CA ASP A 565 17.74 14.87 -11.49
C ASP A 565 18.03 13.85 -12.61
N LYS A 566 17.92 14.23 -13.89
CA LYS A 566 18.30 13.33 -15.00
C LYS A 566 19.78 12.94 -14.96
N TRP A 567 20.68 13.89 -14.71
CA TRP A 567 22.12 13.63 -14.62
C TRP A 567 22.46 12.60 -13.54
N THR A 568 21.91 12.82 -12.33
CA THR A 568 22.14 11.92 -11.19
C THR A 568 21.52 10.54 -11.40
N LYS A 569 20.39 10.43 -12.11
CA LYS A 569 19.83 9.13 -12.56
C LYS A 569 20.80 8.37 -13.47
N VAL A 570 21.38 9.03 -14.47
CA VAL A 570 22.36 8.39 -15.37
C VAL A 570 23.60 7.95 -14.59
N GLU A 571 24.17 8.82 -13.75
CA GLU A 571 25.32 8.45 -12.92
C GLU A 571 24.99 7.29 -11.99
N PHE A 572 23.79 7.28 -11.39
CA PHE A 572 23.33 6.22 -10.51
C PHE A 572 23.22 4.87 -11.24
N LEU A 573 22.52 4.83 -12.38
CA LEU A 573 22.30 3.59 -13.14
C LEU A 573 23.61 2.99 -13.64
N VAL A 574 24.51 3.84 -14.12
CA VAL A 574 25.83 3.41 -14.60
C VAL A 574 26.70 2.93 -13.42
N SER A 575 26.63 3.62 -12.28
CA SER A 575 27.30 3.20 -11.03
C SER A 575 26.76 1.85 -10.53
N TRP A 576 25.45 1.64 -10.65
CA TRP A 576 24.77 0.41 -10.28
C TRP A 576 25.26 -0.78 -11.13
N MET A 577 25.28 -0.62 -12.45
CA MET A 577 25.84 -1.60 -13.40
C MET A 577 27.31 -1.92 -13.10
N LEU A 578 28.11 -0.87 -12.90
CA LEU A 578 29.53 -0.99 -12.58
C LEU A 578 29.74 -1.77 -11.27
N ASN A 579 29.01 -1.44 -10.22
CA ASN A 579 29.12 -2.11 -8.92
C ASN A 579 28.79 -3.61 -9.03
N LYS A 580 27.71 -3.97 -9.74
CA LYS A 580 27.35 -5.38 -9.96
C LYS A 580 28.44 -6.13 -10.73
N MET A 581 28.97 -5.53 -11.80
CA MET A 581 30.04 -6.13 -12.59
C MET A 581 31.33 -6.30 -11.78
N LEU A 582 31.69 -5.32 -10.96
CA LEU A 582 32.84 -5.40 -10.05
C LEU A 582 32.69 -6.56 -9.06
N MET A 583 31.52 -6.72 -8.44
CA MET A 583 31.26 -7.81 -7.50
C MET A 583 31.44 -9.19 -8.17
N GLU A 584 30.91 -9.36 -9.39
CA GLU A 584 31.03 -10.61 -10.14
C GLU A 584 32.48 -10.91 -10.57
N VAL A 585 33.19 -9.91 -11.10
CA VAL A 585 34.61 -10.03 -11.50
C VAL A 585 35.51 -10.34 -10.31
N MET A 586 35.25 -9.73 -9.16
CA MET A 586 35.98 -9.99 -7.92
C MET A 586 35.70 -11.39 -7.39
N LYS A 587 34.44 -11.82 -7.37
CA LYS A 587 34.04 -13.17 -6.96
C LYS A 587 34.69 -14.25 -7.83
N ALA A 588 34.91 -13.97 -9.11
CA ALA A 588 35.57 -14.85 -10.06
C ALA A 588 37.11 -14.70 -10.13
N ASP A 589 37.71 -13.80 -9.33
CA ASP A 589 39.15 -13.47 -9.33
C ASP A 589 39.75 -13.12 -10.71
N LEU A 590 38.99 -12.37 -11.51
CA LEU A 590 39.35 -12.02 -12.89
C LEU A 590 40.16 -10.70 -12.97
N GLN A 591 41.43 -10.77 -12.58
CA GLN A 591 42.33 -9.62 -12.47
C GLN A 591 42.50 -8.80 -13.77
N THR A 592 42.50 -9.45 -14.94
CA THR A 592 42.63 -8.77 -16.23
C THR A 592 41.41 -7.91 -16.53
N GLN A 593 40.22 -8.49 -16.34
CA GLN A 593 38.92 -7.84 -16.55
C GLN A 593 38.75 -6.69 -15.57
N PHE A 594 39.17 -6.86 -14.31
CA PHE A 594 39.20 -5.79 -13.32
C PHE A 594 40.03 -4.57 -13.76
N ARG A 595 41.23 -4.79 -14.33
CA ARG A 595 42.07 -3.68 -14.85
C ARG A 595 41.41 -2.95 -16.02
N ILE A 596 40.68 -3.67 -16.88
CA ILE A 596 39.92 -3.07 -17.99
C ILE A 596 38.82 -2.17 -17.43
N ILE A 597 38.04 -2.65 -16.45
CA ILE A 597 37.00 -1.87 -15.77
C ILE A 597 37.59 -0.63 -15.12
N LEU A 598 38.72 -0.75 -14.41
CA LEU A 598 39.38 0.37 -13.75
C LEU A 598 39.77 1.48 -14.74
N LYS A 599 40.26 1.12 -15.93
CA LYS A 599 40.59 2.08 -16.99
C LYS A 599 39.32 2.76 -17.54
N ALA A 600 38.27 1.97 -17.78
CA ALA A 600 36.99 2.47 -18.27
C ALA A 600 36.33 3.43 -17.26
N ALA A 601 36.34 3.10 -15.97
CA ALA A 601 35.79 3.92 -14.89
C ALA A 601 36.52 5.27 -14.77
N ARG A 602 37.85 5.29 -14.94
CA ARG A 602 38.63 6.54 -14.97
C ARG A 602 38.24 7.43 -16.16
N GLN A 603 37.99 6.83 -17.32
CA GLN A 603 37.54 7.57 -18.49
C GLN A 603 36.11 8.10 -18.29
N ALA A 604 35.23 7.31 -17.67
CA ALA A 604 33.87 7.71 -17.35
C ALA A 604 33.84 8.93 -16.41
N ASP A 605 34.69 8.96 -15.37
CA ASP A 605 34.81 10.14 -14.48
C ASP A 605 35.24 11.40 -15.25
N ALA A 606 36.20 11.25 -16.18
CA ALA A 606 36.67 12.35 -17.01
C ALA A 606 35.58 12.86 -17.97
N ASN A 607 34.83 11.95 -18.60
CA ASN A 607 33.72 12.28 -19.49
C ASN A 607 32.58 12.96 -18.71
N SER A 608 32.15 12.39 -17.57
CA SER A 608 31.11 12.98 -16.71
C SER A 608 31.49 14.41 -16.32
N THR A 609 32.70 14.59 -15.78
CA THR A 609 33.17 15.92 -15.35
C THR A 609 33.20 16.92 -16.51
N ARG A 610 33.71 16.51 -17.68
CA ARG A 610 33.79 17.36 -18.87
C ARG A 610 32.40 17.84 -19.29
N PHE A 611 31.49 16.93 -19.59
CA PHE A 611 30.16 17.25 -20.11
C PHE A 611 29.30 18.00 -19.09
N TYR A 612 29.45 17.72 -17.78
CA TYR A 612 28.79 18.48 -16.73
C TYR A 612 29.25 19.94 -16.72
N TYR A 613 30.57 20.18 -16.88
CA TYR A 613 31.13 21.52 -16.87
C TYR A 613 30.76 22.29 -18.14
N GLU A 614 30.79 21.63 -19.30
CA GLU A 614 30.34 22.20 -20.57
C GLU A 614 28.87 22.63 -20.50
N PHE A 615 27.99 21.80 -19.91
CA PHE A 615 26.60 22.19 -19.67
C PHE A 615 26.48 23.45 -18.82
N LEU A 616 27.15 23.49 -17.67
CA LEU A 616 27.11 24.64 -16.76
C LEU A 616 27.63 25.92 -17.41
N GLU A 617 28.70 25.81 -18.19
CA GLU A 617 29.28 26.94 -18.93
C GLU A 617 28.31 27.44 -20.01
N SER A 618 27.61 26.53 -20.71
CA SER A 618 26.61 26.90 -21.72
C SER A 618 25.38 27.63 -21.14
N ARG A 619 25.13 27.51 -19.83
CA ARG A 619 24.01 28.13 -19.12
C ARG A 619 24.42 29.34 -18.27
N SER A 620 25.70 29.71 -18.28
CA SER A 620 26.22 30.87 -17.57
C SER A 620 25.65 32.16 -18.17
N GLU A 621 25.29 33.13 -17.33
CA GLU A 621 24.88 34.49 -17.76
C GLU A 621 25.93 35.17 -18.68
N ASP A 622 27.22 34.80 -18.51
CA ASP A 622 28.38 35.27 -19.25
C ASP A 622 28.69 34.45 -20.53
N ALA A 623 27.83 33.52 -20.95
CA ALA A 623 28.11 32.67 -22.11
C ALA A 623 28.19 33.48 -23.42
N ASP A 624 29.30 33.32 -24.16
CA ASP A 624 29.57 34.03 -25.43
C ASP A 624 28.54 33.73 -26.53
N ILE A 625 27.89 32.57 -26.48
CA ILE A 625 26.89 32.12 -27.44
C ILE A 625 25.58 31.89 -26.68
N ARG A 626 24.68 32.89 -26.73
CA ARG A 626 23.32 32.74 -26.24
C ARG A 626 22.52 31.95 -27.28
N ALA A 627 22.16 30.71 -26.96
CA ALA A 627 21.10 30.05 -27.72
C ALA A 627 19.82 30.87 -27.57
N GLU A 628 19.11 31.14 -28.67
CA GLU A 628 17.87 31.94 -28.65
C GLU A 628 16.76 31.29 -27.79
N ASP A 629 16.92 30.00 -27.45
CA ASP A 629 15.99 29.15 -26.71
C ASP A 629 16.53 28.69 -25.33
N ILE A 630 17.16 29.56 -24.56
CA ILE A 630 17.58 29.23 -23.19
C ILE A 630 16.38 29.33 -22.23
N ASN A 631 15.95 28.20 -21.67
CA ASN A 631 14.82 28.14 -20.72
C ASN A 631 15.15 28.69 -19.32
N PHE A 632 16.42 28.67 -18.91
CA PHE A 632 16.91 29.21 -17.62
C PHE A 632 18.40 29.56 -17.70
N GLU A 633 18.84 30.52 -16.90
CA GLU A 633 20.24 30.95 -16.78
C GLU A 633 20.77 30.65 -15.37
N LEU A 634 22.09 30.55 -15.25
CA LEU A 634 22.80 30.35 -13.99
C LEU A 634 23.78 31.49 -13.77
N SER A 635 23.79 32.03 -12.56
CA SER A 635 24.79 33.00 -12.15
C SER A 635 26.19 32.38 -12.10
N THR A 636 27.21 33.21 -12.26
CA THR A 636 28.62 32.77 -12.16
C THR A 636 28.94 32.13 -10.81
N GLU A 637 28.30 32.60 -9.74
CA GLU A 637 28.42 32.01 -8.40
C GLU A 637 27.80 30.61 -8.34
N GLU A 638 26.61 30.41 -8.89
CA GLU A 638 25.95 29.10 -8.97
C GLU A 638 26.78 28.10 -9.78
N VAL A 639 27.30 28.51 -10.94
CA VAL A 639 28.19 27.67 -11.77
C VAL A 639 29.42 27.24 -10.97
N SER A 640 30.08 28.17 -10.28
CA SER A 640 31.26 27.87 -9.43
C SER A 640 30.91 26.89 -8.30
N ASN A 641 29.77 27.11 -7.63
CA ASN A 641 29.30 26.27 -6.54
C ASN A 641 28.94 24.85 -7.03
N TYR A 642 28.25 24.72 -8.17
CA TYR A 642 27.89 23.43 -8.75
C TYR A 642 29.10 22.66 -9.26
N LYS A 643 30.07 23.33 -9.91
CA LYS A 643 31.36 22.71 -10.28
C LYS A 643 32.11 22.17 -9.05
N ARG A 644 32.15 22.95 -7.96
CA ARG A 644 32.80 22.53 -6.71
C ARG A 644 32.10 21.33 -6.05
N GLY A 645 30.78 21.26 -6.19
CA GLY A 645 29.96 20.18 -5.64
C GLY A 645 29.99 18.89 -6.46
N HIS A 646 30.24 18.96 -7.78
CA HIS A 646 30.22 17.81 -8.66
C HIS A 646 31.44 16.90 -8.45
N LYS A 647 31.17 15.61 -8.24
CA LYS A 647 32.19 14.56 -8.12
C LYS A 647 31.67 13.27 -8.74
N SER A 648 32.25 12.89 -9.87
CA SER A 648 32.07 11.55 -10.39
C SER A 648 32.84 10.52 -9.55
N VAL A 649 32.27 9.34 -9.33
CA VAL A 649 32.77 8.35 -8.35
C VAL A 649 33.11 7.00 -8.97
N PHE A 650 33.02 6.82 -10.29
CA PHE A 650 33.20 5.51 -10.93
C PHE A 650 34.59 4.93 -10.66
N HIS A 651 35.66 5.72 -10.80
CA HIS A 651 37.02 5.26 -10.54
C HIS A 651 37.27 4.99 -9.06
N LEU A 652 36.68 5.82 -8.18
CA LEU A 652 36.77 5.62 -6.74
C LEU A 652 36.06 4.33 -6.31
N MET A 653 34.88 4.05 -6.86
CA MET A 653 34.15 2.80 -6.67
C MET A 653 34.99 1.60 -7.11
N ALA A 654 35.54 1.63 -8.33
CA ALA A 654 36.40 0.55 -8.83
C ALA A 654 37.66 0.32 -7.96
N LYS A 655 38.30 1.40 -7.49
CA LYS A 655 39.46 1.30 -6.58
C LYS A 655 39.11 0.73 -5.21
N THR A 656 37.99 1.17 -4.64
CA THR A 656 37.59 0.75 -3.28
C THR A 656 37.07 -0.68 -3.23
N ALA A 657 36.52 -1.18 -4.34
CA ALA A 657 36.13 -2.57 -4.49
C ALA A 657 37.31 -3.52 -4.21
N LEU A 658 38.53 -3.18 -4.66
CA LEU A 658 39.75 -3.98 -4.40
C LEU A 658 40.05 -4.24 -2.91
N HIS A 659 39.50 -3.42 -2.01
CA HIS A 659 39.78 -3.46 -0.57
C HIS A 659 38.60 -3.96 0.28
N ARG A 660 37.45 -4.30 -0.30
CA ARG A 660 36.25 -4.76 0.41
C ARG A 660 35.59 -5.92 -0.31
N SER A 661 35.60 -7.10 0.29
CA SER A 661 35.00 -8.31 -0.30
C SER A 661 33.47 -8.35 -0.29
N ASP A 662 32.80 -7.65 0.65
CA ASP A 662 31.41 -8.04 1.01
C ASP A 662 30.37 -6.92 1.14
N LYS A 663 30.62 -5.67 0.68
CA LYS A 663 29.60 -4.60 0.78
C LYS A 663 29.49 -3.74 -0.49
N PRO A 664 28.26 -3.49 -1.00
CA PRO A 664 28.06 -2.60 -2.14
C PRO A 664 28.50 -1.17 -1.80
N ILE A 665 29.14 -0.51 -2.76
CA ILE A 665 29.60 0.87 -2.63
C ILE A 665 28.48 1.78 -3.16
N PHE A 666 27.60 2.23 -2.27
CA PHE A 666 26.71 3.34 -2.57
C PHE A 666 27.27 4.59 -1.91
N VAL A 667 27.88 5.46 -2.72
CA VAL A 667 28.20 6.83 -2.33
C VAL A 667 27.17 7.70 -3.03
N PHE A 668 26.07 7.98 -2.35
CA PHE A 668 25.08 8.98 -2.75
C PHE A 668 24.81 9.87 -1.56
#